data_AF-A0A7C8CTC0-F1
#
_entry.id   AF-A0A7C8CTC0-F1
#
_cell.length_a   1.000
_cell.length_b   1.000
_cell.length_c   1.000
_cell.angle_alpha   90.00
_cell.angle_beta   90.00
_cell.angle_gamma   90.00
#
_symmetry.space_group_name_H-M   'P 1'
#
loop_
_entity.id
_entity.type
_entity.pdbx_description
1 polymer ?
#
loop_
_entity_poly.entity_id
_entity_poly.type
_entity_poly.pdbx_seq_one_letter_code
_entity_poly.pdbx_strand_id
1 'polypeptide(L)'
;MHLTVREVSMPSCFQRPCALSLLTTSLFTLLLTTLLLTTLLLSSSLTLAADAPFRRGDPNNDGAVDISDPIVILNYLFGGIDSISCYDAADVNDDGSLDVADPISLLGYIFIGDVPPPAPGPLECGLDPTDDLLGCFTSICDGAGDPQRIVAGHLLHRIAYGPTPGDVTRVLDLGIPVVIDALLQPEVGDEVGNIPLQALDDQFTSNIPVSQEQFILRPNGSFHYFLGFEEPPADWAQPGFDDSSWSVSTGGFGFGDNDDVTTIGQFFTTDLASIYIRTQFVMNDPAGLPGIYLKMLYDDAFVAYINGVELTRSTQGNGSPHLVGSPPPFNQYSNGSHEAGIPEYFQIPDSLLQPGINTLAIQGHDAPNNADFTLDPSIVSQTFTSTATRDVILTDANLQRFMFIRGIYSNRQLQTVLGEFWENHFTTDEQKLRDLFRALRNRYTHRILGSNTSARMHSSSLEFEEYEFFRDHSLGYFSDLLLFSASSVPMLVYLDSILNFAAEPNENYAREILELHTLGVDNGYTQTDIEEVARALTGWSVTRIPNEMIVPFPDYVTNPVITSHQSWTSTALLELGEDWSYFKGLEEPSPDPAGAATTAWTEPGFDDSSWLVGPTGIGMGDGDDATILTDMQNNYISFYARKNFIIADPQTTDRLELEVDYDDGVVLYLNGIEIWRSQTMADAPAPPPYTAASGGHEAAGRPSLVDLDHFRHLMVAGNNVLAAQIHNTAISSNDASFLPRVTSNVPTPRHIDLNNRQGQWNFRFNPAQHDDGAKSIFAGTPYQLDIPAGRVGADGVLDGIELVDSLTAHPSTAQFICIKLIQKFVSDEISLATISDGTAPIELQGLLADMIAAWFSTPEPGHIGTVMETLLDPIDQSGPFWNPTYMRTKVKTPVEFINTTLRALGAVASSDDLANQMKDMGMDLFQRAEPDGYSEIGSDWIGTTTLLKRINFARRFSSNVDNDYRWEVGDFVALDQNLGAVEVIDVFDEVLFQNTLTEAEKCIVIDYLETDLDGLPWPLDSTVPGYEARIRDMVGFMFSLPRWQFQ
;
A
#
# COMPACT_ATOMS: atom_id res chain seq x y z
N MET A 1 -70.60 2.30 23.22
CA MET A 1 -69.46 3.17 22.91
C MET A 1 -68.71 2.44 21.81
N HIS A 2 -68.82 2.94 20.57
CA HIS A 2 -68.32 2.27 19.37
C HIS A 2 -66.78 2.24 19.38
N LEU A 3 -66.20 1.06 19.20
CA LEU A 3 -64.81 0.85 18.81
C LEU A 3 -64.81 0.76 17.28
N THR A 4 -64.28 1.80 16.64
CA THR A 4 -63.95 1.84 15.22
C THR A 4 -62.61 1.15 15.01
N VAL A 5 -62.58 0.18 14.10
CA VAL A 5 -61.39 -0.44 13.52
C VAL A 5 -60.60 0.64 12.78
N ARG A 6 -59.30 0.74 13.05
CA ARG A 6 -58.33 1.45 12.21
C ARG A 6 -57.94 0.50 11.08
N GLU A 7 -58.27 0.86 9.85
CA GLU A 7 -57.68 0.24 8.65
C GLU A 7 -56.17 0.50 8.66
N VAL A 8 -55.39 -0.58 8.55
CA VAL A 8 -53.98 -0.53 8.15
C VAL A 8 -54.00 -0.42 6.64
N SER A 9 -53.39 0.63 6.10
CA SER A 9 -53.22 0.81 4.65
C SER A 9 -52.09 -0.10 4.18
N MET A 10 -52.39 -0.98 3.21
CA MET A 10 -51.40 -1.78 2.48
C MET A 10 -50.62 -0.91 1.48
N PRO A 11 -49.38 -1.29 1.11
CA PRO A 11 -48.67 -0.69 -0.02
C PRO A 11 -49.46 -0.82 -1.32
N SER A 12 -49.35 0.18 -2.20
CA SER A 12 -50.16 0.38 -3.41
C SER A 12 -50.11 -0.73 -4.48
N CYS A 13 -49.19 -1.68 -4.38
CA CYS A 13 -49.05 -2.79 -5.34
C CYS A 13 -50.15 -3.86 -5.15
N PHE A 14 -50.62 -4.09 -3.91
CA PHE A 14 -51.69 -5.05 -3.59
C PHE A 14 -53.10 -4.60 -4.06
N GLN A 15 -53.23 -3.45 -4.72
CA GLN A 15 -54.52 -2.88 -5.16
C GLN A 15 -54.65 -2.69 -6.69
N ARG A 16 -53.63 -3.00 -7.50
CA ARG A 16 -53.68 -2.80 -8.96
C ARG A 16 -53.77 -4.14 -9.71
N PRO A 17 -54.86 -4.42 -10.45
CA PRO A 17 -54.90 -5.58 -11.33
C PRO A 17 -53.98 -5.36 -12.54
N CYS A 18 -53.09 -6.32 -12.81
CA CYS A 18 -52.36 -6.43 -14.07
C CYS A 18 -53.38 -6.64 -15.21
N ALA A 19 -53.64 -5.60 -15.99
CA ALA A 19 -54.62 -5.65 -17.08
C ALA A 19 -53.96 -5.96 -18.42
N LEU A 20 -54.41 -7.04 -19.05
CA LEU A 20 -54.10 -7.45 -20.41
C LEU A 20 -54.42 -6.35 -21.44
N SER A 21 -53.50 -6.17 -22.39
CA SER A 21 -53.64 -5.40 -23.62
C SER A 21 -54.87 -5.83 -24.44
N LEU A 22 -55.76 -4.89 -24.78
CA LEU A 22 -56.73 -5.03 -25.87
C LEU A 22 -56.86 -3.70 -26.64
N LEU A 23 -56.72 -3.84 -27.96
CA LEU A 23 -56.58 -2.80 -28.98
C LEU A 23 -57.71 -1.75 -29.05
N THR A 24 -57.27 -0.57 -29.47
CA THR A 24 -57.95 0.66 -29.88
C THR A 24 -59.25 0.53 -30.71
N THR A 25 -60.25 1.42 -30.49
CA THR A 25 -60.71 2.43 -31.49
C THR A 25 -61.81 3.38 -30.98
N SER A 26 -61.42 4.65 -30.83
CA SER A 26 -62.07 5.95 -31.16
C SER A 26 -63.61 6.18 -31.17
N LEU A 27 -63.94 7.39 -30.65
CA LEU A 27 -65.02 8.35 -30.98
C LEU A 27 -66.27 8.50 -30.05
N PHE A 28 -66.28 9.68 -29.40
CA PHE A 28 -67.38 10.67 -29.31
C PHE A 28 -68.58 10.50 -28.35
N THR A 29 -68.58 11.41 -27.36
CA THR A 29 -69.69 12.29 -26.89
C THR A 29 -70.92 11.76 -26.15
N LEU A 30 -71.08 12.38 -24.98
CA LEU A 30 -72.29 12.91 -24.32
C LEU A 30 -73.31 11.97 -23.66
N LEU A 31 -73.36 12.12 -22.34
CA LEU A 31 -74.51 12.14 -21.43
C LEU A 31 -75.72 11.23 -21.74
N LEU A 32 -76.04 10.51 -20.67
CA LEU A 32 -77.35 10.39 -20.02
C LEU A 32 -77.86 8.95 -19.91
N THR A 33 -78.09 8.60 -18.64
CA THR A 33 -79.19 7.78 -18.13
C THR A 33 -79.06 6.25 -18.19
N THR A 34 -78.49 5.71 -17.11
CA THR A 34 -79.28 4.98 -16.09
C THR A 34 -80.33 4.00 -16.61
N LEU A 35 -79.92 2.93 -17.32
CA LEU A 35 -80.69 1.67 -17.32
C LEU A 35 -79.91 0.48 -17.89
N LEU A 36 -78.66 0.28 -17.50
CA LEU A 36 -77.95 -0.99 -17.76
C LEU A 36 -77.05 -1.41 -16.60
N LEU A 37 -77.39 -0.97 -15.38
CA LEU A 37 -76.66 -1.28 -14.15
C LEU A 37 -77.13 -2.58 -13.47
N THR A 38 -77.89 -3.44 -14.16
CA THR A 38 -78.50 -4.63 -13.54
C THR A 38 -78.31 -5.93 -14.31
N THR A 39 -77.46 -5.98 -15.35
CA THR A 39 -77.17 -7.24 -16.08
C THR A 39 -75.69 -7.52 -16.37
N LEU A 40 -74.76 -6.74 -15.80
CA LEU A 40 -73.31 -7.05 -15.81
C LEU A 40 -72.73 -7.16 -14.38
N LEU A 41 -73.52 -7.73 -13.46
CA LEU A 41 -73.09 -8.04 -12.09
C LEU A 41 -72.76 -9.53 -11.89
N LEU A 42 -72.42 -10.25 -12.95
CA LEU A 42 -72.08 -11.68 -12.91
C LEU A 42 -71.02 -12.00 -13.97
N SER A 43 -69.80 -11.54 -13.74
CA SER A 43 -68.52 -12.15 -14.18
C SER A 43 -67.40 -11.11 -14.07
N SER A 44 -67.12 -10.66 -12.85
CA SER A 44 -65.80 -10.11 -12.54
C SER A 44 -65.00 -11.27 -11.98
N SER A 45 -64.22 -11.93 -12.82
CA SER A 45 -63.12 -12.75 -12.34
C SER A 45 -62.15 -11.79 -11.65
N LEU A 46 -62.22 -11.70 -10.32
CA LEU A 46 -61.13 -11.17 -9.53
C LEU A 46 -59.97 -12.17 -9.69
N THR A 47 -58.80 -11.66 -10.03
CA THR A 47 -57.49 -12.33 -9.97
C THR A 47 -56.52 -11.24 -9.54
N LEU A 48 -55.55 -11.46 -8.65
CA LEU A 48 -55.41 -12.25 -7.43
C LEU A 48 -54.43 -11.42 -6.57
N ALA A 49 -54.41 -11.56 -5.24
CA ALA A 49 -53.26 -11.12 -4.47
C ALA A 49 -52.03 -11.94 -4.93
N ALA A 50 -50.82 -11.35 -4.94
CA ALA A 50 -49.61 -12.14 -5.17
C ALA A 50 -49.52 -13.20 -4.07
N ASP A 51 -49.45 -14.47 -4.48
CA ASP A 51 -49.51 -15.61 -3.59
C ASP A 51 -48.11 -16.16 -3.35
N ALA A 52 -47.68 -16.29 -2.10
CA ALA A 52 -46.38 -16.86 -1.77
C ALA A 52 -46.39 -18.38 -2.05
N PRO A 53 -45.32 -18.96 -2.65
CA PRO A 53 -45.19 -20.42 -2.72
C PRO A 53 -45.33 -21.02 -1.32
N PHE A 54 -45.86 -22.23 -1.19
CA PHE A 54 -46.06 -22.90 0.11
C PHE A 54 -45.97 -24.42 0.01
N ARG A 55 -45.95 -25.09 1.17
CA ARG A 55 -46.15 -26.54 1.29
C ARG A 55 -47.56 -26.79 1.80
N ARG A 56 -48.36 -27.54 1.03
CA ARG A 56 -49.73 -27.87 1.41
C ARG A 56 -49.73 -28.83 2.59
N GLY A 57 -50.26 -28.42 3.73
CA GLY A 57 -50.20 -29.15 4.99
C GLY A 57 -49.21 -28.62 6.03
N ASP A 58 -48.48 -27.53 5.76
CA ASP A 58 -47.59 -26.83 6.72
C ASP A 58 -48.12 -25.39 7.05
N PRO A 59 -49.26 -25.28 7.75
CA PRO A 59 -49.85 -24.01 8.18
C PRO A 59 -49.10 -23.35 9.34
N ASN A 60 -48.23 -24.06 10.06
CA ASN A 60 -47.42 -23.47 11.12
C ASN A 60 -46.12 -22.84 10.59
N ASN A 61 -45.77 -23.19 9.34
CA ASN A 61 -44.67 -22.68 8.55
C ASN A 61 -43.28 -23.00 9.13
N ASP A 62 -43.11 -24.18 9.72
CA ASP A 62 -41.85 -24.66 10.30
C ASP A 62 -41.03 -25.54 9.34
N GLY A 63 -41.55 -25.80 8.14
CA GLY A 63 -40.88 -26.57 7.09
C GLY A 63 -41.08 -28.07 7.20
N ALA A 64 -41.84 -28.57 8.18
CA ALA A 64 -42.24 -29.95 8.31
C ALA A 64 -43.77 -30.08 8.22
N VAL A 65 -44.25 -31.22 7.68
CA VAL A 65 -45.66 -31.58 7.75
C VAL A 65 -45.82 -32.68 8.80
N ASP A 66 -46.17 -32.30 10.03
CA ASP A 66 -46.26 -33.18 11.18
C ASP A 66 -47.49 -32.94 12.07
N ILE A 67 -47.53 -33.53 13.26
CA ILE A 67 -48.70 -33.46 14.16
C ILE A 67 -49.00 -32.04 14.65
N SER A 68 -48.02 -31.14 14.64
CA SER A 68 -48.19 -29.74 15.04
C SER A 68 -49.10 -28.97 14.06
N ASP A 69 -49.16 -29.38 12.80
CA ASP A 69 -49.90 -28.70 11.74
C ASP A 69 -51.43 -28.83 11.85
N PRO A 70 -52.01 -30.05 11.98
CA PRO A 70 -53.43 -30.17 12.28
C PRO A 70 -53.82 -29.47 13.57
N ILE A 71 -52.91 -29.34 14.54
CA ILE A 71 -53.17 -28.63 15.80
C ILE A 71 -53.32 -27.13 15.54
N VAL A 72 -52.49 -26.54 14.66
CA VAL A 72 -52.62 -25.13 14.26
C VAL A 72 -53.94 -24.87 13.53
N ILE A 73 -54.32 -25.75 12.59
CA ILE A 73 -55.61 -25.61 11.89
C ILE A 73 -56.79 -25.71 12.87
N LEU A 74 -56.77 -26.70 13.77
CA LEU A 74 -57.83 -26.87 14.78
C LEU A 74 -57.90 -25.69 15.78
N ASN A 75 -56.74 -25.11 16.15
CA ASN A 75 -56.70 -23.94 17.02
C ASN A 75 -57.19 -22.66 16.31
N TYR A 76 -56.98 -22.52 15.01
CA TYR A 76 -57.60 -21.46 14.22
C TYR A 76 -59.13 -21.63 14.16
N LEU A 77 -59.60 -22.84 13.87
CA LEU A 77 -61.05 -23.13 13.76
C LEU A 77 -61.81 -23.02 15.09
N PHE A 78 -61.18 -23.40 16.21
CA PHE A 78 -61.87 -23.56 17.51
C PHE A 78 -61.18 -22.90 18.72
N GLY A 79 -59.88 -22.62 18.62
CA GLY A 79 -59.01 -22.22 19.74
C GLY A 79 -58.81 -20.72 19.91
N GLY A 80 -59.23 -19.89 18.94
CA GLY A 80 -59.17 -18.43 19.03
C GLY A 80 -57.85 -17.80 18.59
N ILE A 81 -57.12 -18.44 17.66
CA ILE A 81 -56.03 -17.78 16.92
C ILE A 81 -56.66 -16.89 15.83
N ASP A 82 -56.23 -15.63 15.73
CA ASP A 82 -56.86 -14.64 14.84
C ASP A 82 -56.45 -14.79 13.35
N SER A 83 -55.34 -15.47 13.04
CA SER A 83 -54.85 -15.70 11.66
C SER A 83 -53.85 -16.87 11.57
N ILE A 84 -53.72 -17.46 10.38
CA ILE A 84 -52.66 -18.43 10.01
C ILE A 84 -51.70 -17.73 9.02
N SER A 85 -50.44 -18.13 8.98
CA SER A 85 -49.39 -17.59 8.08
C SER A 85 -49.72 -17.79 6.59
N CYS A 86 -50.27 -18.95 6.25
CA CYS A 86 -50.64 -19.33 4.89
C CYS A 86 -51.97 -20.07 4.92
N TYR A 87 -53.00 -19.48 4.30
CA TYR A 87 -54.34 -20.10 4.30
C TYR A 87 -54.42 -21.27 3.32
N ASP A 88 -53.67 -21.24 2.21
CA ASP A 88 -53.62 -22.35 1.25
C ASP A 88 -52.85 -23.55 1.78
N ALA A 89 -51.84 -23.31 2.63
CA ALA A 89 -51.18 -24.40 3.35
C ALA A 89 -52.12 -25.09 4.36
N ALA A 90 -53.09 -24.35 4.88
CA ALA A 90 -54.08 -24.85 5.83
C ALA A 90 -55.28 -25.53 5.16
N ASP A 91 -55.58 -25.20 3.89
CA ASP A 91 -56.53 -25.92 3.03
C ASP A 91 -55.84 -27.15 2.43
N VAL A 92 -55.85 -28.22 3.21
CA VAL A 92 -55.07 -29.44 2.95
C VAL A 92 -55.74 -30.29 1.88
N ASN A 93 -57.06 -30.23 1.76
CA ASN A 93 -57.82 -31.00 0.79
C ASN A 93 -58.08 -30.24 -0.52
N ASP A 94 -57.65 -28.97 -0.63
CA ASP A 94 -57.69 -28.13 -1.83
C ASP A 94 -59.13 -27.92 -2.34
N ASP A 95 -60.06 -27.67 -1.41
CA ASP A 95 -61.48 -27.47 -1.73
C ASP A 95 -61.94 -26.00 -1.73
N GLY A 96 -61.00 -25.09 -1.46
CA GLY A 96 -61.18 -23.64 -1.42
C GLY A 96 -61.89 -23.15 -0.16
N SER A 97 -61.86 -23.94 0.92
CA SER A 97 -62.55 -23.66 2.18
C SER A 97 -61.84 -24.28 3.38
N LEU A 98 -61.17 -23.45 4.17
CA LEU A 98 -60.55 -23.87 5.42
C LEU A 98 -61.58 -24.29 6.49
N ASP A 99 -61.76 -25.60 6.68
CA ASP A 99 -62.70 -26.20 7.64
C ASP A 99 -62.18 -27.47 8.34
N VAL A 100 -63.07 -28.23 8.99
CA VAL A 100 -62.67 -29.44 9.75
C VAL A 100 -62.19 -30.59 8.88
N ALA A 101 -62.48 -30.58 7.57
CA ALA A 101 -62.02 -31.56 6.61
C ALA A 101 -60.50 -31.50 6.43
N ASP A 102 -59.88 -30.33 6.59
CA ASP A 102 -58.44 -30.12 6.43
C ASP A 102 -57.58 -30.84 7.48
N PRO A 103 -57.76 -30.62 8.80
CA PRO A 103 -56.98 -31.35 9.80
C PRO A 103 -57.30 -32.85 9.78
N ILE A 104 -58.50 -33.26 9.33
CA ILE A 104 -58.84 -34.68 9.14
C ILE A 104 -58.01 -35.28 7.99
N SER A 105 -57.94 -34.58 6.86
CA SER A 105 -57.17 -34.99 5.68
C SER A 105 -55.68 -35.05 6.00
N LEU A 106 -55.16 -34.05 6.70
CA LEU A 106 -53.77 -33.99 7.13
C LEU A 106 -53.39 -35.09 8.11
N LEU A 107 -54.22 -35.33 9.14
CA LEU A 107 -54.02 -36.45 10.08
C LEU A 107 -54.12 -37.81 9.39
N GLY A 108 -55.00 -37.94 8.39
CA GLY A 108 -55.12 -39.14 7.55
C GLY A 108 -53.83 -39.43 6.78
N TYR A 109 -53.26 -38.40 6.16
CA TYR A 109 -51.96 -38.46 5.49
C TYR A 109 -50.84 -38.85 6.48
N ILE A 110 -50.70 -38.13 7.61
CA ILE A 110 -49.61 -38.32 8.59
C ILE A 110 -49.63 -39.71 9.24
N PHE A 111 -50.81 -40.21 9.65
CA PHE A 111 -50.89 -41.42 10.50
C PHE A 111 -51.29 -42.70 9.77
N ILE A 112 -52.05 -42.59 8.67
CA ILE A 112 -52.70 -43.73 8.03
C ILE A 112 -52.16 -43.93 6.59
N GLY A 113 -51.35 -42.98 6.09
CA GLY A 113 -50.83 -43.00 4.72
C GLY A 113 -51.95 -42.84 3.69
N ASP A 114 -52.96 -42.03 4.02
CA ASP A 114 -54.05 -41.69 3.12
C ASP A 114 -53.55 -40.81 1.95
N VAL A 115 -54.45 -40.36 1.07
CA VAL A 115 -54.09 -39.55 -0.11
C VAL A 115 -53.22 -38.34 0.31
N PRO A 116 -52.03 -38.13 -0.29
CA PRO A 116 -51.22 -36.97 0.00
C PRO A 116 -51.93 -35.68 -0.41
N PRO A 117 -51.69 -34.55 0.30
CA PRO A 117 -52.21 -33.26 -0.09
C PRO A 117 -51.96 -32.97 -1.58
N PRO A 118 -52.95 -32.41 -2.30
CA PRO A 118 -52.78 -31.97 -3.69
C PRO A 118 -51.62 -31.00 -3.87
N ALA A 119 -51.15 -30.83 -5.10
CA ALA A 119 -50.05 -29.92 -5.42
C ALA A 119 -50.33 -28.51 -4.85
N PRO A 120 -49.31 -27.79 -4.31
CA PRO A 120 -47.88 -28.11 -4.32
C PRO A 120 -47.47 -29.30 -3.42
N GLY A 121 -48.38 -29.77 -2.57
CA GLY A 121 -48.21 -30.98 -1.78
C GLY A 121 -47.39 -30.76 -0.51
N PRO A 122 -47.20 -31.82 0.30
CA PRO A 122 -46.62 -31.71 1.63
C PRO A 122 -45.09 -31.62 1.66
N LEU A 123 -44.41 -31.84 0.53
CA LEU A 123 -42.95 -31.94 0.45
C LEU A 123 -42.33 -30.92 -0.50
N GLU A 124 -43.08 -30.47 -1.50
CA GLU A 124 -42.61 -29.54 -2.51
C GLU A 124 -43.22 -28.16 -2.26
N CYS A 125 -42.40 -27.13 -2.45
CA CYS A 125 -42.85 -25.75 -2.44
C CYS A 125 -43.42 -25.42 -3.81
N GLY A 126 -44.57 -24.75 -3.87
CA GLY A 126 -45.11 -24.23 -5.12
C GLY A 126 -46.30 -23.32 -4.88
N LEU A 127 -46.77 -22.68 -5.94
CA LEU A 127 -47.99 -21.89 -5.93
C LEU A 127 -49.21 -22.81 -5.90
N ASP A 128 -50.36 -22.29 -5.45
CA ASP A 128 -51.63 -23.01 -5.60
C ASP A 128 -51.94 -23.20 -7.10
N PRO A 129 -52.03 -24.44 -7.61
CA PRO A 129 -52.42 -24.69 -8.99
C PRO A 129 -53.91 -24.43 -9.26
N THR A 130 -54.71 -24.24 -8.20
CA THR A 130 -56.15 -24.01 -8.27
C THR A 130 -56.47 -22.56 -7.89
N ASP A 131 -57.36 -21.94 -8.67
CA ASP A 131 -57.79 -20.56 -8.42
C ASP A 131 -58.91 -20.55 -7.35
N ASP A 132 -58.65 -19.93 -6.20
CA ASP A 132 -59.67 -19.66 -5.18
C ASP A 132 -59.54 -18.27 -4.51
N LEU A 133 -60.14 -18.10 -3.32
CA LEU A 133 -60.13 -16.84 -2.55
C LEU A 133 -59.22 -16.91 -1.31
N LEU A 134 -58.60 -18.06 -1.07
CA LEU A 134 -57.57 -18.23 -0.08
C LEU A 134 -56.24 -17.69 -0.65
N GLY A 135 -55.24 -17.66 0.19
CA GLY A 135 -54.02 -16.93 -0.11
C GLY A 135 -52.95 -17.14 0.96
N CYS A 136 -51.72 -17.12 0.52
CA CYS A 136 -50.52 -17.32 1.28
C CYS A 136 -49.76 -16.00 1.37
N PHE A 137 -49.78 -15.39 2.56
CA PHE A 137 -49.17 -14.07 2.77
C PHE A 137 -47.65 -14.16 2.89
N THR A 138 -47.17 -15.17 3.62
CA THR A 138 -45.75 -15.50 3.78
C THR A 138 -45.64 -16.97 4.08
N SER A 139 -44.68 -17.66 3.47
CA SER A 139 -44.32 -19.01 3.88
C SER A 139 -42.80 -19.21 3.87
N ILE A 140 -42.31 -20.32 4.42
CA ILE A 140 -40.92 -20.74 4.41
C ILE A 140 -40.45 -21.08 2.99
N CYS A 141 -41.39 -21.29 2.07
CA CYS A 141 -41.14 -21.47 0.65
C CYS A 141 -41.00 -20.13 -0.11
N ASP A 142 -41.43 -19.01 0.47
CA ASP A 142 -41.28 -17.68 -0.12
C ASP A 142 -39.81 -17.23 -0.05
N GLY A 143 -39.17 -17.05 -1.21
CA GLY A 143 -37.74 -16.77 -1.30
C GLY A 143 -36.83 -17.95 -0.88
N ALA A 144 -37.36 -19.18 -0.85
CA ALA A 144 -36.58 -20.38 -0.50
C ALA A 144 -35.53 -20.79 -1.55
N GLY A 145 -35.72 -20.35 -2.79
CA GLY A 145 -34.83 -20.60 -3.94
C GLY A 145 -34.49 -22.06 -4.23
N ASP A 146 -33.45 -22.27 -5.04
CA ASP A 146 -32.89 -23.60 -5.32
C ASP A 146 -31.83 -23.91 -4.25
N PRO A 147 -32.03 -24.93 -3.39
CA PRO A 147 -31.10 -25.24 -2.31
C PRO A 147 -29.67 -25.47 -2.77
N GLN A 148 -29.47 -26.09 -3.94
CA GLN A 148 -28.11 -26.35 -4.44
C GLN A 148 -27.43 -25.07 -4.91
N ARG A 149 -28.19 -24.18 -5.59
CA ARG A 149 -27.69 -22.87 -6.01
C ARG A 149 -27.40 -21.96 -4.83
N ILE A 150 -28.22 -21.99 -3.79
CA ILE A 150 -27.99 -21.21 -2.56
C ILE A 150 -26.71 -21.64 -1.88
N VAL A 151 -26.49 -22.96 -1.73
CA VAL A 151 -25.26 -23.48 -1.13
C VAL A 151 -24.03 -23.12 -1.97
N ALA A 152 -24.10 -23.25 -3.29
CA ALA A 152 -23.01 -22.83 -4.18
C ALA A 152 -22.77 -21.31 -4.16
N GLY A 153 -23.83 -20.51 -4.12
CA GLY A 153 -23.75 -19.05 -3.99
C GLY A 153 -23.15 -18.62 -2.66
N HIS A 154 -23.60 -19.22 -1.56
CA HIS A 154 -23.06 -19.00 -0.21
C HIS A 154 -21.56 -19.30 -0.17
N LEU A 155 -21.14 -20.46 -0.69
CA LEU A 155 -19.72 -20.81 -0.81
C LEU A 155 -18.94 -19.67 -1.47
N LEU A 156 -19.36 -19.26 -2.68
CA LEU A 156 -18.67 -18.23 -3.46
C LEU A 156 -18.73 -16.84 -2.82
N HIS A 157 -19.77 -16.48 -2.09
CA HIS A 157 -19.83 -15.20 -1.36
C HIS A 157 -18.89 -15.17 -0.15
N ARG A 158 -18.54 -16.32 0.42
CA ARG A 158 -17.67 -16.40 1.61
C ARG A 158 -16.21 -16.64 1.27
N ILE A 159 -15.91 -17.50 0.30
CA ILE A 159 -14.53 -17.87 -0.06
C ILE A 159 -14.00 -17.14 -1.30
N ALA A 160 -14.85 -16.34 -1.94
CA ALA A 160 -14.50 -15.41 -3.00
C ALA A 160 -15.26 -14.10 -2.74
N TYR A 161 -15.02 -13.07 -3.53
CA TYR A 161 -15.87 -11.88 -3.49
C TYR A 161 -17.19 -12.10 -4.25
N GLY A 162 -17.82 -13.27 -4.11
CA GLY A 162 -19.05 -13.64 -4.81
C GLY A 162 -18.85 -14.19 -6.23
N PRO A 163 -19.93 -14.75 -6.81
CA PRO A 163 -19.91 -15.39 -8.13
C PRO A 163 -19.78 -14.36 -9.26
N THR A 164 -19.07 -14.72 -10.32
CA THR A 164 -19.24 -14.10 -11.64
C THR A 164 -20.34 -14.82 -12.43
N PRO A 165 -20.86 -14.24 -13.53
CA PRO A 165 -21.86 -14.91 -14.36
C PRO A 165 -21.41 -16.31 -14.78
N GLY A 166 -22.19 -17.32 -14.40
CA GLY A 166 -21.92 -18.74 -14.69
C GLY A 166 -21.13 -19.50 -13.61
N ASP A 167 -20.54 -18.84 -12.60
CA ASP A 167 -19.77 -19.53 -11.56
C ASP A 167 -20.62 -20.49 -10.72
N VAL A 168 -21.84 -20.10 -10.36
CA VAL A 168 -22.76 -20.98 -9.60
C VAL A 168 -23.01 -22.27 -10.39
N THR A 169 -23.30 -22.17 -11.69
CA THR A 169 -23.48 -23.32 -12.57
C THR A 169 -22.21 -24.16 -12.65
N ARG A 170 -21.03 -23.53 -12.75
CA ARG A 170 -19.74 -24.23 -12.74
C ARG A 170 -19.53 -25.03 -11.45
N VAL A 171 -19.88 -24.47 -10.29
CA VAL A 171 -19.79 -25.18 -9.00
C VAL A 171 -20.74 -26.39 -8.97
N LEU A 172 -21.96 -26.23 -9.49
CA LEU A 172 -22.92 -27.34 -9.57
C LEU A 172 -22.44 -28.46 -10.51
N ASP A 173 -21.83 -28.10 -11.65
CA ASP A 173 -21.33 -29.06 -12.63
C ASP A 173 -20.09 -29.82 -12.14
N LEU A 174 -19.16 -29.14 -11.45
CA LEU A 174 -17.93 -29.75 -10.93
C LEU A 174 -18.16 -30.47 -9.59
N GLY A 175 -19.07 -29.96 -8.78
CA GLY A 175 -19.28 -30.36 -7.39
C GLY A 175 -18.43 -29.54 -6.39
N ILE A 176 -19.04 -29.21 -5.25
CA ILE A 176 -18.43 -28.45 -4.16
C ILE A 176 -17.06 -29.00 -3.71
N PRO A 177 -16.87 -30.32 -3.47
CA PRO A 177 -15.59 -30.83 -2.98
C PRO A 177 -14.44 -30.53 -3.94
N VAL A 178 -14.68 -30.68 -5.25
CA VAL A 178 -13.66 -30.43 -6.29
C VAL A 178 -13.27 -28.95 -6.34
N VAL A 179 -14.25 -28.06 -6.18
CA VAL A 179 -14.00 -26.61 -6.18
C VAL A 179 -13.23 -26.18 -4.94
N ILE A 180 -13.58 -26.69 -3.76
CA ILE A 180 -12.88 -26.38 -2.51
C ILE A 180 -11.44 -26.92 -2.56
N ASP A 181 -11.24 -28.17 -3.00
CA ASP A 181 -9.91 -28.77 -3.12
C ASP A 181 -9.00 -27.94 -4.05
N ALA A 182 -9.54 -27.47 -5.18
CA ALA A 182 -8.80 -26.61 -6.11
C ALA A 182 -8.42 -25.25 -5.48
N LEU A 183 -9.29 -24.67 -4.66
CA LEU A 183 -9.03 -23.40 -3.98
C LEU A 183 -8.08 -23.55 -2.80
N LEU A 184 -8.07 -24.69 -2.10
CA LEU A 184 -7.11 -25.00 -1.05
C LEU A 184 -5.73 -25.38 -1.58
N GLN A 185 -5.62 -25.74 -2.87
CA GLN A 185 -4.39 -26.13 -3.54
C GLN A 185 -4.17 -25.32 -4.83
N PRO A 186 -3.98 -23.99 -4.73
CA PRO A 186 -3.84 -23.15 -5.90
C PRO A 186 -2.58 -23.56 -6.69
N GLU A 187 -2.73 -23.83 -7.98
CA GLU A 187 -1.56 -24.06 -8.84
C GLU A 187 -0.79 -22.74 -9.04
N VAL A 188 0.54 -22.78 -8.88
CA VAL A 188 1.44 -21.62 -9.06
C VAL A 188 1.29 -20.97 -10.45
N GLY A 189 0.74 -21.69 -11.45
CA GLY A 189 0.55 -21.20 -12.82
C GLY A 189 -0.85 -20.73 -13.18
N ASP A 190 -1.85 -20.82 -12.29
CA ASP A 190 -3.26 -20.60 -12.63
C ASP A 190 -3.59 -19.14 -13.01
N GLU A 191 -2.70 -18.20 -12.62
CA GLU A 191 -2.78 -16.78 -13.01
C GLU A 191 -1.96 -16.45 -14.27
N VAL A 192 -0.97 -17.26 -14.63
CA VAL A 192 -0.05 -16.96 -15.77
C VAL A 192 -0.80 -16.97 -17.12
N GLY A 193 -1.96 -17.63 -17.18
CA GLY A 193 -2.86 -17.62 -18.35
C GLY A 193 -3.93 -16.51 -18.33
N ASN A 194 -4.00 -15.71 -17.27
CA ASN A 194 -5.04 -14.71 -17.06
C ASN A 194 -4.67 -13.38 -17.74
N ILE A 195 -4.83 -13.34 -19.07
CA ILE A 195 -4.46 -12.19 -19.91
C ILE A 195 -5.10 -10.86 -19.42
N PRO A 196 -6.40 -10.82 -19.03
CA PRO A 196 -7.00 -9.59 -18.49
C PRO A 196 -6.33 -9.09 -17.20
N LEU A 197 -6.04 -9.98 -16.25
CA LEU A 197 -5.34 -9.63 -15.02
C LEU A 197 -3.93 -9.12 -15.32
N GLN A 198 -3.18 -9.84 -16.17
CA GLN A 198 -1.81 -9.44 -16.52
C GLN A 198 -1.76 -8.06 -17.20
N ALA A 199 -2.71 -7.76 -18.08
CA ALA A 199 -2.80 -6.45 -18.71
C ALA A 199 -3.09 -5.31 -17.72
N LEU A 200 -3.86 -5.58 -16.65
CA LEU A 200 -4.14 -4.62 -15.59
C LEU A 200 -2.95 -4.49 -14.64
N ASP A 201 -2.30 -5.59 -14.26
CA ASP A 201 -1.07 -5.54 -13.46
C ASP A 201 0.02 -4.72 -14.18
N ASP A 202 0.22 -4.94 -15.48
CA ASP A 202 1.14 -4.16 -16.33
C ASP A 202 0.76 -2.67 -16.40
N GLN A 203 -0.53 -2.33 -16.26
CA GLN A 203 -1.01 -0.95 -16.29
C GLN A 203 -0.67 -0.18 -15.00
N PHE A 204 -0.60 -0.87 -13.86
CA PHE A 204 -0.44 -0.23 -12.54
C PHE A 204 0.93 -0.43 -11.92
N THR A 205 1.74 -1.32 -12.48
CA THR A 205 3.16 -1.47 -12.19
C THR A 205 4.02 -0.67 -13.16
N SER A 206 5.28 -0.43 -12.79
CA SER A 206 6.31 0.09 -13.68
C SER A 206 7.54 -0.80 -13.61
N ASN A 207 8.03 -1.22 -14.77
CA ASN A 207 9.21 -2.06 -14.87
C ASN A 207 10.49 -1.22 -14.87
N ILE A 208 11.32 -1.36 -13.83
CA ILE A 208 12.62 -0.71 -13.75
C ILE A 208 13.72 -1.75 -14.01
N PRO A 209 14.64 -1.51 -14.97
CA PRO A 209 15.78 -2.38 -15.20
C PRO A 209 16.65 -2.52 -13.93
N VAL A 210 17.02 -3.76 -13.61
CA VAL A 210 17.99 -4.03 -12.54
C VAL A 210 19.39 -3.93 -13.12
N SER A 211 20.21 -3.04 -12.54
CA SER A 211 21.63 -2.90 -12.92
C SER A 211 22.53 -2.83 -11.70
N GLN A 212 23.79 -3.20 -11.89
CA GLN A 212 24.85 -2.85 -10.95
C GLN A 212 25.43 -1.51 -11.36
N GLU A 213 25.38 -0.53 -10.44
CA GLU A 213 25.88 0.82 -10.64
C GLU A 213 27.20 1.03 -9.91
N GLN A 214 28.16 1.64 -10.60
CA GLN A 214 29.35 2.22 -9.99
C GLN A 214 29.35 3.72 -10.26
N PHE A 215 29.41 4.55 -9.21
CA PHE A 215 29.51 6.00 -9.36
C PHE A 215 30.88 6.41 -9.92
N ILE A 216 30.85 7.22 -10.97
CA ILE A 216 31.98 8.00 -11.51
C ILE A 216 31.90 9.44 -10.99
N LEU A 217 30.68 10.00 -10.99
CA LEU A 217 30.35 11.27 -10.35
C LEU A 217 29.20 10.99 -9.37
N ARG A 218 29.48 11.07 -8.06
CA ARG A 218 28.48 10.82 -7.01
C ARG A 218 27.46 11.96 -6.94
N PRO A 219 26.21 11.69 -6.50
CA PRO A 219 25.24 12.74 -6.21
C PRO A 219 25.76 13.69 -5.12
N ASN A 220 25.22 14.90 -5.05
CA ASN A 220 25.59 15.92 -4.05
C ASN A 220 27.09 16.27 -4.06
N GLY A 221 27.70 16.37 -5.25
CA GLY A 221 29.07 16.85 -5.43
C GLY A 221 29.20 18.36 -5.42
N SER A 222 30.42 18.89 -5.48
CA SER A 222 30.63 20.33 -5.68
C SER A 222 30.37 20.73 -7.14
N PHE A 223 29.54 21.74 -7.34
CA PHE A 223 29.20 22.33 -8.63
C PHE A 223 29.40 23.85 -8.59
N HIS A 224 30.01 24.38 -9.65
CA HIS A 224 29.93 25.79 -9.95
C HIS A 224 28.58 26.06 -10.62
N TYR A 225 27.92 27.15 -10.25
CA TYR A 225 26.62 27.52 -10.82
C TYR A 225 26.48 29.01 -11.11
N PHE A 226 25.68 29.30 -12.12
CA PHE A 226 25.35 30.63 -12.61
C PHE A 226 23.84 30.75 -12.81
N LEU A 227 23.23 31.78 -12.22
CA LEU A 227 21.80 32.04 -12.36
C LEU A 227 21.53 32.73 -13.70
N GLY A 228 20.60 32.19 -14.48
CA GLY A 228 20.20 32.72 -15.78
C GLY A 228 19.40 34.01 -15.70
N PHE A 229 20.01 35.10 -15.22
CA PHE A 229 19.49 36.46 -15.42
C PHE A 229 20.02 37.11 -16.71
N GLU A 230 21.09 36.53 -17.25
CA GLU A 230 21.71 36.89 -18.53
C GLU A 230 22.34 35.64 -19.18
N GLU A 231 22.80 35.76 -20.42
CA GLU A 231 23.53 34.65 -21.07
C GLU A 231 24.92 34.48 -20.44
N PRO A 232 25.33 33.25 -20.10
CA PRO A 232 26.73 33.00 -19.79
C PRO A 232 27.61 33.15 -21.06
N PRO A 233 28.94 33.25 -20.91
CA PRO A 233 29.85 33.26 -22.05
C PRO A 233 29.60 32.06 -22.99
N ALA A 234 29.75 32.24 -24.30
CA ALA A 234 29.41 31.21 -25.28
C ALA A 234 30.24 29.90 -25.14
N ASP A 235 31.43 30.00 -24.54
CA ASP A 235 32.35 28.89 -24.30
C ASP A 235 32.21 28.27 -22.90
N TRP A 236 31.40 28.83 -21.99
CA TRP A 236 30.29 28.02 -21.50
C TRP A 236 30.65 26.61 -21.11
N ALA A 237 29.99 25.62 -21.72
CA ALA A 237 30.15 24.20 -21.45
C ALA A 237 31.52 23.57 -21.82
N GLN A 238 32.50 24.33 -22.34
CA GLN A 238 33.79 23.78 -22.76
C GLN A 238 34.70 23.46 -21.57
N PRO A 239 35.59 22.45 -21.68
CA PRO A 239 36.48 22.06 -20.57
C PRO A 239 37.45 23.13 -20.08
N GLY A 240 37.81 24.09 -20.94
CA GLY A 240 38.77 25.16 -20.63
C GLY A 240 38.14 26.47 -20.14
N PHE A 241 36.83 26.48 -19.89
CA PHE A 241 36.14 27.66 -19.38
C PHE A 241 36.58 27.97 -17.94
N ASP A 242 36.84 29.25 -17.64
CA ASP A 242 37.17 29.72 -16.30
C ASP A 242 35.87 30.08 -15.55
N ASP A 243 35.46 29.19 -14.66
CA ASP A 243 34.27 29.33 -13.81
C ASP A 243 34.59 29.84 -12.40
N SER A 244 35.80 30.34 -12.15
CA SER A 244 36.23 30.83 -10.82
C SER A 244 35.37 31.98 -10.28
N SER A 245 34.66 32.70 -11.15
CA SER A 245 33.73 33.77 -10.75
C SER A 245 32.30 33.29 -10.52
N TRP A 246 32.00 32.01 -10.76
CA TRP A 246 30.68 31.43 -10.53
C TRP A 246 30.52 31.07 -9.05
N SER A 247 29.28 31.03 -8.58
CA SER A 247 28.99 30.56 -7.23
C SER A 247 29.27 29.07 -7.11
N VAL A 248 29.62 28.57 -5.93
CA VAL A 248 29.89 27.15 -5.70
C VAL A 248 28.93 26.63 -4.65
N SER A 249 28.29 25.48 -4.93
CA SER A 249 27.42 24.79 -3.99
C SER A 249 27.37 23.29 -4.28
N THR A 250 26.65 22.56 -3.45
CA THR A 250 26.45 21.12 -3.57
C THR A 250 25.37 20.77 -4.62
N GLY A 251 25.57 19.71 -5.41
CA GLY A 251 24.59 19.19 -6.37
C GLY A 251 23.27 18.77 -5.71
N GLY A 252 22.20 18.69 -6.50
CA GLY A 252 20.83 18.63 -5.99
C GLY A 252 20.24 20.04 -5.85
N PHE A 253 20.17 20.75 -6.98
CA PHE A 253 19.71 22.14 -7.04
C PHE A 253 18.19 22.19 -7.23
N GLY A 254 17.48 23.02 -6.47
CA GLY A 254 16.04 23.18 -6.69
C GLY A 254 15.32 24.19 -5.83
N PHE A 255 13.98 24.18 -5.87
CA PHE A 255 13.13 24.92 -4.94
C PHE A 255 11.75 24.24 -4.78
N GLY A 256 10.99 24.66 -3.75
CA GLY A 256 9.54 24.44 -3.69
C GLY A 256 9.07 23.24 -2.87
N ASP A 257 9.84 22.17 -2.82
CA ASP A 257 9.44 20.88 -2.21
C ASP A 257 10.15 20.55 -0.87
N ASN A 258 11.07 21.40 -0.45
CA ASN A 258 11.95 21.26 0.73
C ASN A 258 12.81 19.99 0.71
N ASP A 259 13.16 19.47 -0.46
CA ASP A 259 13.97 18.27 -0.56
C ASP A 259 15.29 18.39 -1.34
N ASP A 260 15.54 19.55 -1.94
CA ASP A 260 16.82 19.92 -2.54
C ASP A 260 17.94 20.15 -1.53
N VAL A 261 19.17 19.81 -1.94
CA VAL A 261 20.37 20.09 -1.15
C VAL A 261 20.80 21.56 -1.29
N THR A 262 20.75 22.10 -2.50
CA THR A 262 20.97 23.52 -2.78
C THR A 262 19.68 24.19 -3.21
N THR A 263 19.08 24.97 -2.32
CA THR A 263 17.86 25.71 -2.63
C THR A 263 18.16 27.02 -3.37
N ILE A 264 17.50 27.22 -4.52
CA ILE A 264 17.58 28.42 -5.35
C ILE A 264 16.28 29.23 -5.21
N GLY A 265 16.18 30.02 -4.14
CA GLY A 265 14.98 30.82 -3.84
C GLY A 265 14.64 31.91 -4.87
N GLN A 266 15.53 32.18 -5.82
CA GLN A 266 15.33 33.13 -6.90
C GLN A 266 14.25 32.68 -7.89
N PHE A 267 14.05 31.37 -8.09
CA PHE A 267 12.94 30.88 -8.93
C PHE A 267 11.57 31.32 -8.39
N PHE A 268 11.40 31.36 -7.07
CA PHE A 268 10.14 31.81 -6.46
C PHE A 268 9.99 33.34 -6.41
N THR A 269 11.09 34.06 -6.29
CA THR A 269 11.07 35.51 -5.99
C THR A 269 11.30 36.41 -7.21
N THR A 270 11.63 35.84 -8.36
CA THR A 270 12.00 36.56 -9.59
C THR A 270 11.50 35.82 -10.84
N ASP A 271 11.67 36.42 -12.03
CA ASP A 271 11.35 35.77 -13.32
C ASP A 271 12.51 34.87 -13.82
N LEU A 272 13.23 34.19 -12.92
CA LEU A 272 14.37 33.33 -13.26
C LEU A 272 13.87 32.08 -13.99
N ALA A 273 14.27 31.89 -15.24
CA ALA A 273 13.83 30.75 -16.03
C ALA A 273 14.83 29.59 -16.03
N SER A 274 16.11 29.85 -15.72
CA SER A 274 17.17 28.85 -15.85
C SER A 274 18.32 28.99 -14.86
N ILE A 275 19.01 27.87 -14.65
CA ILE A 275 20.27 27.76 -13.93
C ILE A 275 21.28 26.99 -14.78
N TYR A 276 22.54 27.40 -14.70
CA TYR A 276 23.66 26.71 -15.34
C TYR A 276 24.53 26.11 -14.25
N ILE A 277 24.80 24.82 -14.32
CA ILE A 277 25.67 24.11 -13.37
C ILE A 277 26.78 23.40 -14.12
N ARG A 278 27.93 23.26 -13.48
CA ARG A 278 29.11 22.63 -14.05
C ARG A 278 29.99 21.99 -12.98
N THR A 279 30.59 20.86 -13.34
CA THR A 279 31.60 20.20 -12.51
C THR A 279 32.60 19.44 -13.38
N GLN A 280 33.76 19.12 -12.80
CA GLN A 280 34.80 18.32 -13.43
C GLN A 280 34.92 16.95 -12.73
N PHE A 281 35.17 15.92 -13.52
CA PHE A 281 35.41 14.56 -13.03
C PHE A 281 36.52 13.90 -13.83
N VAL A 282 37.18 12.89 -13.28
CA VAL A 282 38.30 12.19 -13.94
C VAL A 282 37.90 10.78 -14.34
N MET A 283 38.41 10.34 -15.49
CA MET A 283 38.33 8.94 -15.90
C MET A 283 39.65 8.45 -16.48
N ASN A 284 40.13 7.29 -16.03
CA ASN A 284 41.37 6.70 -16.51
C ASN A 284 41.24 6.02 -17.87
N ASP A 285 40.22 5.18 -18.01
CA ASP A 285 39.99 4.37 -19.19
C ASP A 285 38.48 4.27 -19.47
N PRO A 286 37.89 5.31 -20.10
CA PRO A 286 36.47 5.29 -20.43
C PRO A 286 36.07 4.06 -21.25
N ALA A 287 36.96 3.58 -22.13
CA ALA A 287 36.71 2.43 -22.99
C ALA A 287 36.77 1.07 -22.26
N GLY A 288 37.34 1.05 -21.05
CA GLY A 288 37.44 -0.14 -20.21
C GLY A 288 36.25 -0.36 -19.28
N LEU A 289 35.36 0.62 -19.14
CA LEU A 289 34.18 0.54 -18.29
C LEU A 289 32.96 0.01 -19.08
N PRO A 290 32.07 -0.77 -18.43
CA PRO A 290 30.76 -1.04 -19.00
C PRO A 290 29.96 0.28 -19.12
N GLY A 291 28.95 0.30 -19.99
CA GLY A 291 28.28 1.51 -20.47
C GLY A 291 28.15 2.64 -19.43
N ILE A 292 28.54 3.84 -19.82
CA ILE A 292 28.55 5.03 -18.95
C ILE A 292 27.28 5.84 -19.20
N TYR A 293 26.63 6.29 -18.14
CA TYR A 293 25.35 6.99 -18.20
C TYR A 293 25.38 8.25 -17.33
N LEU A 294 24.81 9.33 -17.86
CA LEU A 294 24.31 10.44 -17.07
C LEU A 294 23.00 9.98 -16.44
N LYS A 295 22.99 9.88 -15.12
CA LYS A 295 21.81 9.59 -14.29
C LYS A 295 21.25 10.92 -13.80
N MET A 296 20.05 11.26 -14.23
CA MET A 296 19.43 12.56 -13.97
C MET A 296 18.11 12.39 -13.24
N LEU A 297 17.95 13.07 -12.11
CA LEU A 297 16.64 13.39 -11.54
C LEU A 297 16.40 14.88 -11.78
N TYR A 298 15.31 15.23 -12.46
CA TYR A 298 15.05 16.61 -12.86
C TYR A 298 13.56 16.96 -12.89
N ASP A 299 13.31 18.24 -12.70
CA ASP A 299 12.03 18.92 -12.82
C ASP A 299 12.35 20.40 -13.14
N ASP A 300 11.98 21.00 -14.26
CA ASP A 300 11.15 20.48 -15.34
C ASP A 300 11.96 20.07 -16.58
N ALA A 301 13.05 20.77 -16.89
CA ALA A 301 13.79 20.53 -18.12
C ALA A 301 15.28 20.79 -18.00
N PHE A 302 16.06 20.11 -18.84
CA PHE A 302 17.50 20.33 -18.89
C PHE A 302 18.09 20.08 -20.29
N VAL A 303 19.28 20.63 -20.51
CA VAL A 303 20.22 20.23 -21.58
C VAL A 303 21.57 19.93 -20.93
N ALA A 304 22.12 18.74 -21.20
CA ALA A 304 23.40 18.32 -20.68
C ALA A 304 24.46 18.27 -21.79
N TYR A 305 25.69 18.63 -21.43
CA TYR A 305 26.87 18.68 -22.27
C TYR A 305 28.00 17.91 -21.60
N ILE A 306 28.75 17.17 -22.40
CA ILE A 306 29.98 16.52 -21.98
C ILE A 306 31.11 17.11 -22.82
N ASN A 307 32.10 17.69 -22.15
CA ASN A 307 33.23 18.34 -22.81
C ASN A 307 32.82 19.35 -23.90
N GLY A 308 31.76 20.12 -23.64
CA GLY A 308 31.25 21.14 -24.56
C GLY A 308 30.42 20.63 -25.73
N VAL A 309 30.18 19.31 -25.83
CA VAL A 309 29.29 18.70 -26.83
C VAL A 309 27.97 18.34 -26.16
N GLU A 310 26.84 18.72 -26.78
CA GLU A 310 25.51 18.37 -26.29
C GLU A 310 25.34 16.85 -26.28
N LEU A 311 25.10 16.31 -25.09
CA LEU A 311 24.86 14.89 -24.85
C LEU A 311 23.39 14.57 -25.08
N THR A 312 22.50 15.29 -24.37
CA THR A 312 21.07 15.03 -24.34
C THR A 312 20.31 16.25 -23.85
N ARG A 313 18.99 16.25 -24.04
CA ARG A 313 18.04 17.21 -23.46
C ARG A 313 16.74 16.50 -23.08
N SER A 314 16.03 17.03 -22.10
CA SER A 314 14.74 16.47 -21.70
C SER A 314 13.71 16.58 -22.83
N THR A 315 12.85 15.56 -22.91
CA THR A 315 11.78 15.45 -23.92
C THR A 315 10.45 15.15 -23.27
N GLN A 316 9.38 15.68 -23.86
CA GLN A 316 8.01 15.37 -23.49
C GLN A 316 7.70 13.90 -23.83
N GLY A 317 6.61 13.35 -23.28
CA GLY A 317 6.16 11.98 -23.57
C GLY A 317 5.88 11.66 -25.06
N ASN A 318 5.76 12.69 -25.91
CA ASN A 318 5.63 12.54 -27.36
C ASN A 318 6.97 12.60 -28.13
N GLY A 319 8.10 12.67 -27.41
CA GLY A 319 9.46 12.77 -27.96
C GLY A 319 9.89 14.17 -28.42
N SER A 320 9.05 15.20 -28.29
CA SER A 320 9.42 16.58 -28.60
C SER A 320 10.27 17.17 -27.47
N PRO A 321 11.32 17.98 -27.76
CA PRO A 321 12.16 18.54 -26.73
C PRO A 321 11.44 19.64 -25.93
N HIS A 322 11.67 19.68 -24.61
CA HIS A 322 11.17 20.77 -23.76
C HIS A 322 11.82 22.12 -24.11
N LEU A 323 13.09 22.07 -24.52
CA LEU A 323 13.92 23.24 -24.81
C LEU A 323 14.33 23.29 -26.28
N VAL A 324 14.33 24.49 -26.87
CA VAL A 324 14.65 24.70 -28.29
C VAL A 324 15.84 25.64 -28.43
N GLY A 325 16.64 25.45 -29.50
CA GLY A 325 17.93 26.14 -29.65
C GLY A 325 19.11 25.27 -29.20
N SER A 326 20.32 25.67 -29.59
CA SER A 326 21.57 24.99 -29.25
C SER A 326 22.69 26.03 -29.11
N PRO A 327 22.99 26.49 -27.88
CA PRO A 327 22.23 26.23 -26.64
C PRO A 327 20.85 26.94 -26.62
N PRO A 328 19.89 26.49 -25.80
CA PRO A 328 18.68 27.26 -25.48
C PRO A 328 19.03 28.62 -24.84
N PRO A 329 18.22 29.68 -25.06
CA PRO A 329 18.47 30.98 -24.46
C PRO A 329 18.12 30.98 -22.96
N PHE A 330 18.85 31.76 -22.16
CA PHE A 330 18.73 31.77 -20.69
C PHE A 330 17.32 32.04 -20.15
N ASN A 331 16.50 32.80 -20.90
CA ASN A 331 15.17 33.23 -20.49
C ASN A 331 14.04 32.35 -21.08
N GLN A 332 14.38 31.23 -21.72
CA GLN A 332 13.38 30.26 -22.14
C GLN A 332 12.83 29.54 -20.90
N TYR A 333 11.52 29.39 -20.80
CA TYR A 333 10.90 28.41 -19.91
C TYR A 333 10.68 27.09 -20.64
N SER A 334 10.59 26.00 -19.88
CA SER A 334 10.24 24.68 -20.40
C SER A 334 8.87 24.70 -21.11
N ASN A 335 8.76 24.06 -22.27
CA ASN A 335 7.50 23.95 -23.03
C ASN A 335 6.65 22.73 -22.60
N GLY A 336 6.52 22.53 -21.29
CA GLY A 336 5.79 21.43 -20.64
C GLY A 336 6.37 21.13 -19.26
N SER A 337 5.57 20.55 -18.37
CA SER A 337 6.04 20.16 -17.04
C SER A 337 6.52 18.72 -16.99
N HIS A 338 7.48 18.43 -16.11
CA HIS A 338 8.00 17.09 -15.86
C HIS A 338 8.35 16.93 -14.37
N GLU A 339 7.69 16.01 -13.69
CA GLU A 339 7.89 15.77 -12.26
C GLU A 339 9.09 14.86 -11.99
N ALA A 340 9.93 15.24 -11.02
CA ALA A 340 11.07 14.42 -10.58
C ALA A 340 10.61 13.12 -9.87
N GLY A 341 10.38 12.05 -10.65
CA GLY A 341 10.00 10.73 -10.17
C GLY A 341 11.17 9.79 -9.90
N ILE A 342 11.53 9.00 -10.91
CA ILE A 342 12.67 8.08 -10.91
C ILE A 342 13.83 8.67 -11.73
N PRO A 343 15.10 8.40 -11.36
CA PRO A 343 16.23 8.86 -12.16
C PRO A 343 16.18 8.27 -13.57
N GLU A 344 16.30 9.14 -14.58
CA GLU A 344 16.45 8.78 -15.98
C GLU A 344 17.93 8.58 -16.35
N TYR A 345 18.19 7.69 -17.31
CA TYR A 345 19.55 7.32 -17.73
C TYR A 345 19.80 7.67 -19.19
N PHE A 346 20.83 8.47 -19.42
CA PHE A 346 21.26 8.91 -20.75
C PHE A 346 22.66 8.40 -21.03
N GLN A 347 22.79 7.50 -22.01
CA GLN A 347 24.08 6.91 -22.33
C GLN A 347 25.06 7.97 -22.82
N ILE A 348 26.25 8.03 -22.20
CA ILE A 348 27.36 8.87 -22.62
C ILE A 348 28.23 8.07 -23.59
N PRO A 349 28.30 8.44 -24.88
CA PRO A 349 29.17 7.75 -25.82
C PRO A 349 30.64 7.95 -25.45
N ASP A 350 31.44 6.88 -25.54
CA ASP A 350 32.89 6.93 -25.29
C ASP A 350 33.59 8.03 -26.11
N SER A 351 33.06 8.39 -27.28
CA SER A 351 33.59 9.46 -28.13
C SER A 351 33.48 10.86 -27.54
N LEU A 352 32.60 11.08 -26.55
CA LEU A 352 32.51 12.34 -25.81
C LEU A 352 33.46 12.38 -24.62
N LEU A 353 34.03 11.24 -24.24
CA LEU A 353 34.87 11.08 -23.07
C LEU A 353 36.35 11.01 -23.46
N GLN A 354 37.20 11.44 -22.54
CA GLN A 354 38.65 11.36 -22.71
C GLN A 354 39.31 10.82 -21.43
N PRO A 355 40.45 10.11 -21.55
CA PRO A 355 41.31 9.84 -20.40
C PRO A 355 41.72 11.15 -19.73
N GLY A 356 41.62 11.21 -18.40
CA GLY A 356 41.87 12.40 -17.60
C GLY A 356 40.59 13.18 -17.31
N ILE A 357 40.71 14.52 -17.26
CA ILE A 357 39.65 15.43 -16.84
C ILE A 357 38.55 15.53 -17.91
N ASN A 358 37.31 15.41 -17.48
CA ASN A 358 36.10 15.62 -18.25
C ASN A 358 35.22 16.66 -17.55
N THR A 359 34.41 17.38 -18.31
CA THR A 359 33.50 18.42 -17.80
C THR A 359 32.06 18.03 -18.07
N LEU A 360 31.25 18.02 -17.01
CA LEU A 360 29.79 17.95 -17.10
C LEU A 360 29.21 19.36 -17.05
N ALA A 361 28.68 19.79 -18.19
CA ALA A 361 27.86 20.97 -18.48
C ALA A 361 26.35 20.76 -18.30
N ILE A 362 25.58 21.45 -17.46
CA ILE A 362 24.11 21.32 -17.50
C ILE A 362 23.42 22.69 -17.41
N GLN A 363 22.43 22.88 -18.26
CA GLN A 363 21.52 24.02 -18.25
C GLN A 363 20.13 23.51 -17.89
N GLY A 364 19.62 23.87 -16.71
CA GLY A 364 18.29 23.51 -16.22
C GLY A 364 17.30 24.65 -16.41
N HIS A 365 16.05 24.34 -16.72
CA HIS A 365 14.97 25.29 -16.97
C HIS A 365 13.69 24.88 -16.27
N ASP A 366 13.06 25.87 -15.64
CA ASP A 366 11.77 25.76 -14.96
C ASP A 366 10.60 25.90 -15.96
N ALA A 367 9.43 25.36 -15.62
CA ALA A 367 8.19 25.60 -16.34
C ALA A 367 7.48 26.88 -15.83
N PRO A 368 6.72 27.59 -16.68
CA PRO A 368 6.07 28.82 -16.27
C PRO A 368 4.98 28.58 -15.21
N ASN A 369 5.05 29.30 -14.09
CA ASN A 369 4.14 29.17 -12.95
C ASN A 369 4.19 27.79 -12.25
N ASN A 370 5.34 27.10 -12.30
CA ASN A 370 5.56 25.91 -11.48
C ASN A 370 5.86 26.30 -10.02
N ALA A 371 5.54 25.41 -9.09
CA ALA A 371 5.77 25.59 -7.66
C ALA A 371 7.11 25.02 -7.19
N ASP A 372 7.79 24.24 -8.02
CA ASP A 372 9.04 23.54 -7.76
C ASP A 372 9.95 23.42 -8.99
N PHE A 373 11.20 23.04 -8.75
CA PHE A 373 12.22 22.72 -9.75
C PHE A 373 13.28 21.85 -9.06
N THR A 374 13.83 20.85 -9.76
CA THR A 374 14.88 19.96 -9.27
C THR A 374 15.91 19.68 -10.37
N LEU A 375 17.18 19.63 -10.00
CA LEU A 375 18.27 19.21 -10.88
C LEU A 375 19.37 18.50 -10.07
N ASP A 376 19.39 17.16 -10.16
CA ASP A 376 20.30 16.29 -9.42
C ASP A 376 21.00 15.30 -10.37
N PRO A 377 22.15 15.71 -10.95
CA PRO A 377 22.93 14.88 -11.86
C PRO A 377 23.97 14.01 -11.14
N SER A 378 24.13 12.78 -11.64
CA SER A 378 25.25 11.89 -11.31
C SER A 378 25.71 11.14 -12.56
N ILE A 379 26.93 10.59 -12.53
CA ILE A 379 27.45 9.75 -13.62
C ILE A 379 27.75 8.38 -13.05
N VAL A 380 27.22 7.35 -13.69
CA VAL A 380 27.39 5.95 -13.30
C VAL A 380 27.90 5.14 -14.48
N SER A 381 28.74 4.15 -14.19
CA SER A 381 28.96 3.01 -15.08
C SER A 381 27.96 1.93 -14.68
N GLN A 382 27.27 1.36 -15.67
CA GLN A 382 26.22 0.36 -15.45
C GLN A 382 26.53 -0.93 -16.19
N THR A 383 26.34 -2.04 -15.47
CA THR A 383 26.22 -3.37 -16.08
C THR A 383 24.77 -3.81 -15.99
N PHE A 384 24.08 -3.81 -17.13
CA PHE A 384 22.74 -4.38 -17.22
C PHE A 384 22.82 -5.90 -17.28
N THR A 385 22.08 -6.58 -16.42
CA THR A 385 21.72 -7.98 -16.66
C THR A 385 20.55 -7.99 -17.65
N SER A 386 20.72 -8.59 -18.83
CA SER A 386 19.81 -8.42 -19.98
C SER A 386 18.38 -8.97 -19.81
N THR A 387 17.96 -9.39 -18.61
CA THR A 387 16.65 -10.02 -18.38
C THR A 387 15.98 -9.68 -17.04
N ALA A 388 16.61 -8.94 -16.12
CA ALA A 388 16.02 -8.66 -14.81
C ALA A 388 15.45 -7.24 -14.77
N THR A 389 14.13 -7.13 -14.69
CA THR A 389 13.39 -5.92 -14.30
C THR A 389 12.75 -6.14 -12.94
N ARG A 390 12.51 -5.06 -12.21
CA ARG A 390 11.70 -5.06 -10.98
C ARG A 390 10.42 -4.27 -11.26
N ASP A 391 9.29 -4.84 -10.90
CA ASP A 391 8.03 -4.12 -10.88
C ASP A 391 7.97 -3.22 -9.65
N VAL A 392 7.63 -1.94 -9.85
CA VAL A 392 7.41 -0.98 -8.77
C VAL A 392 6.03 -0.35 -8.88
N ILE A 393 5.50 0.04 -7.72
CA ILE A 393 4.25 0.79 -7.61
C ILE A 393 4.58 2.26 -7.44
N LEU A 394 4.06 3.11 -8.33
CA LEU A 394 4.40 4.54 -8.34
C LEU A 394 3.58 5.37 -7.35
N THR A 395 2.37 4.93 -7.01
CA THR A 395 1.41 5.68 -6.18
C THR A 395 0.63 4.77 -5.23
N ASP A 396 0.21 5.34 -4.10
CA ASP A 396 -0.74 4.74 -3.15
C ASP A 396 -2.09 4.40 -3.82
N ALA A 397 -2.54 5.24 -4.75
CA ALA A 397 -3.74 4.96 -5.53
C ALA A 397 -3.59 3.71 -6.42
N ASN A 398 -2.40 3.41 -6.96
CA ASN A 398 -2.18 2.17 -7.69
C ASN A 398 -2.10 0.97 -6.75
N LEU A 399 -1.45 1.12 -5.58
CA LEU A 399 -1.39 0.09 -4.54
C LEU A 399 -2.80 -0.38 -4.15
N GLN A 400 -3.69 0.56 -3.81
CA GLN A 400 -5.07 0.25 -3.40
C GLN A 400 -5.90 -0.42 -4.51
N ARG A 401 -5.56 -0.22 -5.79
CA ARG A 401 -6.29 -0.84 -6.91
C ARG A 401 -6.11 -2.35 -7.00
N PHE A 402 -4.95 -2.89 -6.59
CA PHE A 402 -4.68 -4.33 -6.69
C PHE A 402 -5.70 -5.17 -5.92
N MET A 403 -6.27 -4.65 -4.84
CA MET A 403 -7.33 -5.30 -4.08
C MET A 403 -8.60 -5.51 -4.91
N PHE A 404 -8.94 -4.55 -5.77
CA PHE A 404 -10.11 -4.65 -6.64
C PHE A 404 -9.81 -5.50 -7.87
N ILE A 405 -8.68 -5.28 -8.52
CA ILE A 405 -8.32 -6.00 -9.75
C ILE A 405 -8.21 -7.50 -9.46
N ARG A 406 -7.51 -7.88 -8.40
CA ARG A 406 -7.38 -9.28 -8.01
C ARG A 406 -8.71 -9.79 -7.49
N GLY A 407 -9.43 -8.97 -6.74
CA GLY A 407 -10.79 -9.30 -6.31
C GLY A 407 -11.68 -9.69 -7.49
N ILE A 408 -11.65 -8.95 -8.60
CA ILE A 408 -12.53 -9.12 -9.76
C ILE A 408 -12.00 -10.17 -10.76
N TYR A 409 -10.70 -10.22 -11.01
CA TYR A 409 -10.13 -10.97 -12.14
C TYR A 409 -9.31 -12.19 -11.74
N SER A 410 -8.83 -12.30 -10.49
CA SER A 410 -7.99 -13.43 -10.05
C SER A 410 -8.77 -14.75 -10.09
N ASN A 411 -8.13 -15.81 -10.57
CA ASN A 411 -8.64 -17.18 -10.42
C ASN A 411 -8.42 -17.71 -8.99
N ARG A 412 -7.39 -17.19 -8.30
CA ARG A 412 -7.04 -17.49 -6.90
C ARG A 412 -7.90 -16.68 -5.91
N GLN A 413 -9.21 -16.87 -5.96
CA GLN A 413 -10.16 -16.08 -5.17
C GLN A 413 -10.00 -16.27 -3.66
N LEU A 414 -9.84 -17.50 -3.18
CA LEU A 414 -9.64 -17.76 -1.74
C LEU A 414 -8.36 -17.08 -1.23
N GLN A 415 -7.28 -17.14 -2.01
CA GLN A 415 -6.02 -16.48 -1.67
C GLN A 415 -6.16 -14.96 -1.67
N THR A 416 -7.01 -14.40 -2.53
CA THR A 416 -7.25 -12.96 -2.58
C THR A 416 -8.04 -12.50 -1.35
N VAL A 417 -9.08 -13.25 -0.95
CA VAL A 417 -9.84 -12.98 0.30
C VAL A 417 -8.95 -13.15 1.53
N LEU A 418 -8.15 -14.21 1.59
CA LEU A 418 -7.23 -14.43 2.70
C LEU A 418 -6.05 -13.45 2.70
N GLY A 419 -5.57 -13.02 1.53
CA GLY A 419 -4.52 -12.00 1.41
C GLY A 419 -4.98 -10.66 1.97
N GLU A 420 -6.23 -10.25 1.68
CA GLU A 420 -6.88 -9.11 2.32
C GLU A 420 -7.01 -9.31 3.84
N PHE A 421 -7.49 -10.47 4.28
CA PHE A 421 -7.60 -10.79 5.71
C PHE A 421 -6.25 -10.70 6.43
N TRP A 422 -5.17 -11.20 5.83
CA TRP A 422 -3.83 -11.19 6.42
C TRP A 422 -3.20 -9.80 6.39
N GLU A 423 -3.37 -9.02 5.31
CA GLU A 423 -3.00 -7.60 5.29
C GLU A 423 -3.73 -6.83 6.39
N ASN A 424 -5.03 -7.06 6.54
CA ASN A 424 -5.82 -6.44 7.60
C ASN A 424 -5.37 -6.89 9.01
N HIS A 425 -5.03 -8.16 9.18
CA HIS A 425 -4.56 -8.72 10.44
C HIS A 425 -3.18 -8.19 10.86
N PHE A 426 -2.30 -7.96 9.89
CA PHE A 426 -0.93 -7.45 10.06
C PHE A 426 -0.81 -6.02 9.51
N THR A 427 -1.85 -5.20 9.71
CA THR A 427 -1.99 -3.91 9.03
C THR A 427 -0.82 -2.97 9.26
N THR A 428 -0.54 -2.15 8.26
CA THR A 428 0.57 -1.19 8.20
C THR A 428 0.07 0.16 7.68
N ASP A 429 0.91 1.18 7.84
CA ASP A 429 0.64 2.54 7.37
C ASP A 429 1.73 3.01 6.39
N GLU A 430 1.36 3.03 5.12
CA GLU A 430 2.21 3.46 4.02
C GLU A 430 2.67 4.92 4.20
N GLN A 431 1.85 5.79 4.82
CA GLN A 431 2.22 7.18 5.10
C GLN A 431 3.38 7.25 6.10
N LYS A 432 3.39 6.40 7.14
CA LYS A 432 4.48 6.34 8.11
C LYS A 432 5.78 5.85 7.46
N LEU A 433 5.70 4.86 6.57
CA LEU A 433 6.84 4.38 5.79
C LEU A 433 7.37 5.46 4.84
N ARG A 434 6.47 6.16 4.13
CA ARG A 434 6.81 7.30 3.28
C ARG A 434 7.52 8.41 4.05
N ASP A 435 7.06 8.72 5.26
CA ASP A 435 7.64 9.77 6.08
C ASP A 435 9.06 9.43 6.55
N LEU A 436 9.32 8.16 6.89
CA LEU A 436 10.68 7.69 7.14
C LEU A 436 11.56 7.96 5.90
N PHE A 437 11.14 7.48 4.73
CA PHE A 437 11.89 7.63 3.48
C PHE A 437 12.12 9.09 3.08
N ARG A 438 11.15 9.97 3.35
CA ARG A 438 11.29 11.42 3.17
C ARG A 438 12.34 12.01 4.11
N ALA A 439 12.41 11.52 5.35
CA ALA A 439 13.34 11.98 6.38
C ALA A 439 14.75 11.39 6.24
N LEU A 440 14.92 10.27 5.52
CA LEU A 440 16.22 9.61 5.38
C LEU A 440 17.29 10.54 4.83
N ARG A 441 18.38 10.67 5.59
CA ARG A 441 19.59 11.38 5.20
C ARG A 441 20.78 10.44 5.27
N ASN A 442 21.74 10.63 4.37
CA ASN A 442 23.04 9.98 4.47
C ASN A 442 23.88 10.67 5.57
N ARG A 443 25.09 10.16 5.82
CA ARG A 443 25.98 10.72 6.87
C ARG A 443 26.47 12.14 6.60
N TYR A 444 26.29 12.66 5.38
CA TYR A 444 26.56 14.04 5.00
C TYR A 444 25.30 14.92 5.10
N THR A 445 24.27 14.45 5.81
CA THR A 445 22.96 15.11 5.98
C THR A 445 22.18 15.35 4.67
N HIS A 446 22.61 14.75 3.55
CA HIS A 446 21.91 14.84 2.26
C HIS A 446 20.82 13.78 2.13
N ARG A 447 19.73 14.08 1.41
CA ARG A 447 18.62 13.15 1.19
C ARG A 447 19.05 11.97 0.32
N ILE A 448 18.65 10.76 0.74
CA ILE A 448 19.02 9.52 0.04
C ILE A 448 18.20 9.34 -1.25
N LEU A 449 16.89 9.61 -1.19
CA LEU A 449 15.96 9.34 -2.29
C LEU A 449 15.73 10.51 -3.25
N GLY A 450 16.30 11.68 -2.99
CA GLY A 450 16.14 12.85 -3.87
C GLY A 450 14.77 13.50 -3.72
N SER A 451 13.68 12.88 -4.17
CA SER A 451 12.34 13.51 -4.25
C SER A 451 11.23 12.85 -3.41
N ASN A 452 10.15 13.60 -3.16
CA ASN A 452 8.93 13.08 -2.53
C ASN A 452 8.26 11.97 -3.37
N THR A 453 8.36 12.04 -4.69
CA THR A 453 7.84 11.01 -5.59
C THR A 453 8.64 9.70 -5.48
N SER A 454 9.97 9.78 -5.34
CA SER A 454 10.79 8.61 -5.04
C SER A 454 10.44 7.98 -3.69
N ALA A 455 10.18 8.78 -2.65
CA ALA A 455 9.75 8.26 -1.34
C ALA A 455 8.41 7.50 -1.44
N ARG A 456 7.40 8.08 -2.13
CA ARG A 456 6.10 7.43 -2.41
C ARG A 456 6.26 6.10 -3.15
N MET A 457 7.06 6.06 -4.21
CA MET A 457 7.26 4.83 -4.97
C MET A 457 7.86 3.71 -4.10
N HIS A 458 8.84 4.03 -3.25
CA HIS A 458 9.45 3.00 -2.39
C HIS A 458 8.49 2.51 -1.30
N SER A 459 7.71 3.40 -0.68
CA SER A 459 6.73 2.99 0.32
C SER A 459 5.62 2.16 -0.30
N SER A 460 4.99 2.63 -1.39
CA SER A 460 3.92 1.88 -2.07
C SER A 460 4.40 0.52 -2.61
N SER A 461 5.65 0.42 -3.09
CA SER A 461 6.19 -0.86 -3.59
C SER A 461 6.43 -1.87 -2.47
N LEU A 462 6.86 -1.42 -1.28
CA LEU A 462 7.11 -2.33 -0.15
C LEU A 462 5.82 -2.84 0.48
N GLU A 463 4.80 -1.99 0.58
CA GLU A 463 3.45 -2.40 1.00
C GLU A 463 2.84 -3.41 0.02
N PHE A 464 3.04 -3.19 -1.29
CA PHE A 464 2.63 -4.15 -2.30
C PHE A 464 3.35 -5.49 -2.15
N GLU A 465 4.68 -5.47 -1.99
CA GLU A 465 5.49 -6.69 -1.78
C GLU A 465 5.06 -7.47 -0.53
N GLU A 466 4.63 -6.77 0.53
CA GLU A 466 4.07 -7.40 1.72
C GLU A 466 2.70 -8.05 1.47
N TYR A 467 1.77 -7.33 0.83
CA TYR A 467 0.49 -7.89 0.41
C TYR A 467 0.65 -9.09 -0.54
N GLU A 468 1.58 -9.03 -1.49
CA GLU A 468 1.91 -10.16 -2.38
C GLU A 468 2.26 -11.39 -1.57
N PHE A 469 3.17 -11.23 -0.60
CA PHE A 469 3.60 -12.33 0.24
C PHE A 469 2.42 -12.95 1.00
N PHE A 470 1.58 -12.13 1.63
CA PHE A 470 0.41 -12.61 2.38
C PHE A 470 -0.60 -13.33 1.49
N ARG A 471 -0.86 -12.81 0.28
CA ARG A 471 -1.74 -13.50 -0.69
C ARG A 471 -1.14 -14.83 -1.13
N ASP A 472 0.16 -14.87 -1.44
CA ASP A 472 0.83 -16.06 -1.94
C ASP A 472 1.00 -17.17 -0.90
N HIS A 473 1.18 -16.79 0.36
CA HIS A 473 1.39 -17.72 1.49
C HIS A 473 0.16 -17.84 2.39
N SER A 474 -0.99 -17.33 1.95
CA SER A 474 -2.24 -17.23 2.74
C SER A 474 -2.74 -18.56 3.34
N LEU A 475 -2.40 -19.69 2.72
CA LEU A 475 -2.75 -21.05 3.18
C LEU A 475 -1.56 -21.80 3.82
N GLY A 476 -0.39 -21.17 3.92
CA GLY A 476 0.84 -21.74 4.46
C GLY A 476 0.84 -21.83 5.98
N TYR A 477 2.05 -21.83 6.56
CA TYR A 477 2.21 -21.84 8.00
C TYR A 477 2.06 -20.44 8.59
N PHE A 478 1.32 -20.32 9.69
CA PHE A 478 1.16 -19.08 10.41
C PHE A 478 2.48 -18.53 10.94
N SER A 479 3.45 -19.39 11.30
CA SER A 479 4.80 -18.98 11.68
C SER A 479 5.51 -18.20 10.57
N ASP A 480 5.32 -18.59 9.31
CA ASP A 480 5.91 -17.89 8.16
C ASP A 480 5.24 -16.52 7.95
N LEU A 481 3.91 -16.45 8.07
CA LEU A 481 3.16 -15.19 7.98
C LEU A 481 3.58 -14.22 9.11
N LEU A 482 3.69 -14.73 10.34
CA LEU A 482 4.09 -13.94 11.50
C LEU A 482 5.56 -13.51 11.42
N LEU A 483 6.47 -14.39 11.01
CA LEU A 483 7.89 -14.07 10.86
C LEU A 483 8.12 -13.06 9.73
N PHE A 484 7.42 -13.23 8.60
CA PHE A 484 7.49 -12.28 7.50
C PHE A 484 6.98 -10.92 7.94
N SER A 485 5.78 -10.85 8.56
CA SER A 485 5.26 -9.58 9.11
C SER A 485 6.26 -8.96 10.09
N ALA A 486 6.80 -9.73 11.05
CA ALA A 486 7.76 -9.22 12.03
C ALA A 486 9.05 -8.65 11.43
N SER A 487 9.44 -9.11 10.24
CA SER A 487 10.67 -8.74 9.55
C SER A 487 10.46 -7.88 8.30
N SER A 488 9.21 -7.59 7.94
CA SER A 488 8.88 -6.76 6.79
C SER A 488 9.27 -5.31 7.06
N VAL A 489 9.72 -4.61 6.01
CA VAL A 489 10.09 -3.21 6.13
C VAL A 489 8.90 -2.34 6.57
N PRO A 490 7.68 -2.50 6.00
CA PRO A 490 6.51 -1.77 6.48
C PRO A 490 6.25 -1.94 7.98
N MET A 491 6.16 -3.17 8.48
CA MET A 491 5.84 -3.45 9.89
C MET A 491 6.92 -2.95 10.86
N LEU A 492 8.20 -3.15 10.53
CA LEU A 492 9.32 -2.68 11.36
C LEU A 492 9.33 -1.17 11.55
N VAL A 493 8.89 -0.44 10.53
CA VAL A 493 8.78 1.02 10.57
C VAL A 493 7.48 1.43 11.25
N TYR A 494 6.38 0.75 10.95
CA TYR A 494 5.05 1.08 11.46
C TYR A 494 4.97 1.00 12.99
N LEU A 495 5.54 -0.03 13.62
CA LEU A 495 5.52 -0.20 15.08
C LEU A 495 6.83 0.15 15.77
N ASP A 496 7.65 0.98 15.11
CA ASP A 496 8.89 1.55 15.64
C ASP A 496 9.90 0.49 16.12
N SER A 497 9.86 -0.72 15.56
CA SER A 497 10.85 -1.78 15.82
C SER A 497 12.25 -1.32 15.42
N ILE A 498 12.38 -0.47 14.40
CA ILE A 498 13.66 0.17 14.03
C ILE A 498 14.27 1.04 15.15
N LEU A 499 13.48 1.39 16.17
CA LEU A 499 13.89 2.13 17.37
C LEU A 499 13.99 1.24 18.62
N ASN A 500 13.90 -0.09 18.49
CA ASN A 500 13.99 -1.04 19.59
C ASN A 500 15.45 -1.44 19.88
N PHE A 501 16.05 -0.85 20.92
CA PHE A 501 17.46 -1.04 21.26
C PHE A 501 17.64 -1.68 22.63
N ALA A 502 18.72 -2.44 22.84
CA ALA A 502 19.03 -3.09 24.12
C ALA A 502 19.01 -2.13 25.34
N ALA A 503 19.47 -0.89 25.14
CA ALA A 503 19.50 0.12 26.20
C ALA A 503 18.14 0.77 26.47
N GLU A 504 17.22 0.71 25.50
CA GLU A 504 15.88 1.30 25.56
C GLU A 504 14.92 0.38 24.77
N PRO A 505 14.53 -0.78 25.34
CA PRO A 505 13.61 -1.68 24.68
C PRO A 505 12.27 -0.99 24.41
N ASN A 506 11.76 -1.12 23.18
CA ASN A 506 10.50 -0.53 22.74
C ASN A 506 9.40 -1.60 22.77
N GLU A 507 8.36 -1.36 23.58
CA GLU A 507 7.26 -2.30 23.78
C GLU A 507 6.18 -2.24 22.69
N ASN A 508 6.19 -1.27 21.77
CA ASN A 508 5.10 -1.08 20.80
C ASN A 508 4.80 -2.38 20.03
N TYR A 509 5.75 -2.87 19.23
CA TYR A 509 5.55 -4.13 18.51
C TYR A 509 5.44 -5.35 19.44
N ALA A 510 6.12 -5.35 20.58
CA ALA A 510 6.04 -6.44 21.55
C ALA A 510 4.65 -6.61 22.16
N ARG A 511 3.93 -5.49 22.32
CA ARG A 511 2.52 -5.49 22.70
C ARG A 511 1.67 -6.00 21.55
N GLU A 512 1.77 -5.39 20.38
CA GLU A 512 0.89 -5.76 19.26
C GLU A 512 1.07 -7.21 18.80
N ILE A 513 2.30 -7.74 18.82
CA ILE A 513 2.52 -9.14 18.47
C ILE A 513 1.78 -10.09 19.43
N LEU A 514 1.68 -9.76 20.72
CA LEU A 514 0.92 -10.55 21.70
C LEU A 514 -0.58 -10.24 21.64
N GLU A 515 -0.97 -8.96 21.57
CA GLU A 515 -2.34 -8.50 21.74
C GLU A 515 -3.19 -8.59 20.47
N LEU A 516 -2.61 -8.25 19.32
CA LEU A 516 -3.36 -8.06 18.07
C LEU A 516 -3.06 -9.15 17.03
N HIS A 517 -1.83 -9.66 17.02
CA HIS A 517 -1.37 -10.63 16.03
C HIS A 517 -1.41 -12.09 16.51
N THR A 518 -1.35 -12.37 17.82
CA THR A 518 -1.27 -13.76 18.30
C THR A 518 -2.25 -14.14 19.39
N LEU A 519 -2.03 -13.77 20.66
CA LEU A 519 -2.82 -14.31 21.77
C LEU A 519 -4.20 -13.64 21.89
N GLY A 520 -4.32 -12.38 21.46
CA GLY A 520 -5.48 -11.56 21.74
C GLY A 520 -5.33 -10.80 23.07
N VAL A 521 -5.95 -9.62 23.17
CA VAL A 521 -5.91 -8.77 24.38
C VAL A 521 -6.32 -9.54 25.64
N ASP A 522 -5.54 -9.39 26.70
CA ASP A 522 -5.76 -10.00 28.02
C ASP A 522 -5.81 -11.55 28.04
N ASN A 523 -5.23 -12.23 27.04
CA ASN A 523 -5.36 -13.69 26.87
C ASN A 523 -4.12 -14.52 27.28
N GLY A 524 -3.66 -14.34 28.53
CA GLY A 524 -2.69 -15.27 29.15
C GLY A 524 -1.22 -14.83 29.14
N TYR A 525 -0.96 -13.55 28.90
CA TYR A 525 0.35 -12.91 29.06
C TYR A 525 0.31 -11.82 30.14
N THR A 526 1.47 -11.33 30.54
CA THR A 526 1.67 -10.29 31.55
C THR A 526 2.49 -9.12 30.99
N GLN A 527 2.50 -7.99 31.70
CA GLN A 527 3.39 -6.87 31.34
C GLN A 527 4.87 -7.29 31.27
N THR A 528 5.31 -8.21 32.14
CA THR A 528 6.67 -8.74 32.09
C THR A 528 6.93 -9.54 30.81
N ASP A 529 5.94 -10.24 30.28
CA ASP A 529 6.09 -10.94 29.00
C ASP A 529 6.27 -9.94 27.84
N ILE A 530 5.57 -8.81 27.86
CA ILE A 530 5.77 -7.72 26.89
C ILE A 530 7.20 -7.18 26.97
N GLU A 531 7.69 -6.90 28.17
CA GLU A 531 9.07 -6.43 28.40
C GLU A 531 10.11 -7.43 27.85
N GLU A 532 9.92 -8.73 28.10
CA GLU A 532 10.82 -9.79 27.65
C GLU A 532 10.75 -10.02 26.13
N VAL A 533 9.56 -9.91 25.53
CA VAL A 533 9.36 -9.92 24.07
C VAL A 533 10.04 -8.72 23.42
N ALA A 534 9.91 -7.52 24.01
CA ALA A 534 10.58 -6.31 23.52
C ALA A 534 12.11 -6.53 23.49
N ARG A 535 12.67 -7.11 24.57
CA ARG A 535 14.10 -7.47 24.64
C ARG A 535 14.49 -8.47 23.56
N ALA A 536 13.68 -9.50 23.29
CA ALA A 536 13.97 -10.53 22.26
C ALA A 536 14.04 -9.94 20.84
N LEU A 537 13.27 -8.89 20.58
CA LEU A 537 13.17 -8.22 19.27
C LEU A 537 14.14 -7.02 19.12
N THR A 538 15.00 -6.75 20.11
CA THR A 538 15.98 -5.66 20.01
C THR A 538 16.97 -5.88 18.87
N GLY A 539 17.40 -4.79 18.22
CA GLY A 539 18.35 -4.84 17.11
C GLY A 539 17.75 -5.22 15.75
N TRP A 540 16.46 -5.55 15.68
CA TRP A 540 15.72 -5.69 14.42
C TRP A 540 15.58 -4.32 13.76
N SER A 541 15.99 -4.20 12.51
CA SER A 541 16.12 -2.91 11.82
C SER A 541 15.96 -3.09 10.31
N VAL A 542 16.10 -2.00 9.58
CA VAL A 542 16.00 -1.98 8.11
C VAL A 542 17.27 -1.40 7.52
N THR A 543 17.63 -1.87 6.33
CA THR A 543 18.75 -1.32 5.56
C THR A 543 18.49 -1.48 4.08
N ARG A 544 19.20 -0.68 3.29
CA ARG A 544 19.12 -0.80 1.84
C ARG A 544 20.26 -1.69 1.34
N ILE A 545 19.97 -2.82 0.74
CA ILE A 545 20.99 -3.74 0.25
C ILE A 545 21.17 -3.63 -1.28
N PRO A 546 22.39 -3.85 -1.79
CA PRO A 546 22.62 -4.03 -3.22
C PRO A 546 21.83 -5.22 -3.78
N ASN A 547 21.53 -5.20 -5.08
CA ASN A 547 20.70 -6.23 -5.71
C ASN A 547 21.30 -7.64 -5.61
N GLU A 548 22.63 -7.76 -5.64
CA GLU A 548 23.35 -9.03 -5.46
C GLU A 548 23.25 -9.64 -4.05
N MET A 549 22.79 -8.88 -3.06
CA MET A 549 22.62 -9.34 -1.68
C MET A 549 21.19 -9.79 -1.37
N ILE A 550 20.25 -9.61 -2.30
CA ILE A 550 18.86 -10.02 -2.12
C ILE A 550 18.79 -11.54 -2.10
N VAL A 551 18.18 -12.08 -1.05
CA VAL A 551 17.84 -13.49 -0.91
C VAL A 551 16.36 -13.60 -0.53
N PRO A 552 15.65 -14.66 -0.97
CA PRO A 552 14.22 -14.80 -0.69
C PRO A 552 13.94 -15.05 0.79
N PHE A 553 12.68 -14.90 1.19
CA PHE A 553 12.21 -15.40 2.49
C PHE A 553 12.32 -16.94 2.54
N PRO A 554 12.67 -17.56 3.70
CA PRO A 554 13.05 -16.95 4.98
C PRO A 554 14.56 -16.67 5.12
N ASP A 555 15.35 -16.87 4.06
CA ASP A 555 16.81 -16.78 4.12
C ASP A 555 17.32 -15.41 4.56
N TYR A 556 16.63 -14.33 4.18
CA TYR A 556 17.05 -12.97 4.57
C TYR A 556 16.86 -12.69 6.07
N VAL A 557 15.96 -13.43 6.74
CA VAL A 557 15.70 -13.31 8.18
C VAL A 557 16.63 -14.25 8.96
N THR A 558 16.77 -15.48 8.50
CA THR A 558 17.58 -16.53 9.16
C THR A 558 19.08 -16.32 8.98
N ASN A 559 19.50 -15.61 7.92
CA ASN A 559 20.88 -15.20 7.68
C ASN A 559 20.94 -13.71 7.34
N PRO A 560 20.64 -12.83 8.32
CA PRO A 560 20.41 -11.43 8.05
C PRO A 560 21.72 -10.69 7.78
N VAL A 561 21.57 -9.53 7.13
CA VAL A 561 22.66 -8.57 7.06
C VAL A 561 22.92 -8.03 8.45
N ILE A 562 24.14 -8.20 8.95
CA ILE A 562 24.58 -7.70 10.26
C ILE A 562 25.58 -6.54 10.19
N THR A 563 26.11 -6.28 8.99
CA THR A 563 27.10 -5.21 8.78
C THR A 563 26.45 -3.84 8.90
N SER A 564 27.21 -2.86 9.37
CA SER A 564 26.77 -1.47 9.32
C SER A 564 26.86 -0.95 7.88
N HIS A 565 26.15 0.16 7.61
CA HIS A 565 26.27 0.93 6.36
C HIS A 565 27.72 1.37 6.05
N GLN A 566 28.63 1.28 7.02
CA GLN A 566 30.00 1.77 6.93
C GLN A 566 31.04 0.66 7.07
N SER A 567 30.76 -0.52 6.52
CA SER A 567 31.75 -1.61 6.48
C SER A 567 32.79 -1.32 5.40
N TRP A 568 33.74 -0.46 5.75
CA TRP A 568 34.90 -0.07 4.95
C TRP A 568 36.19 -0.63 5.54
N THR A 569 37.17 -0.86 4.68
CA THR A 569 38.57 -0.91 5.12
C THR A 569 39.16 0.49 4.95
N SER A 570 39.39 1.19 6.06
CA SER A 570 39.87 2.57 6.09
C SER A 570 41.39 2.65 6.26
N THR A 571 42.05 3.43 5.40
CA THR A 571 43.47 3.75 5.47
C THR A 571 43.63 5.26 5.65
N ALA A 572 44.30 5.69 6.72
CA ALA A 572 44.62 7.10 6.93
C ALA A 572 45.68 7.57 5.93
N LEU A 573 45.37 8.62 5.18
CA LEU A 573 46.33 9.38 4.37
C LEU A 573 46.92 10.57 5.14
N LEU A 574 46.13 11.11 6.07
CA LEU A 574 46.55 12.10 7.08
C LEU A 574 45.86 11.74 8.40
N GLU A 575 46.64 11.52 9.46
CA GLU A 575 46.10 11.14 10.78
C GLU A 575 46.15 12.31 11.80
N LEU A 576 45.27 12.24 12.79
CA LEU A 576 45.27 13.17 13.92
C LEU A 576 46.59 13.08 14.72
N GLY A 577 47.09 14.22 15.18
CA GLY A 577 48.35 14.34 15.90
C GLY A 577 49.61 14.34 15.03
N GLU A 578 49.48 14.32 13.70
CA GLU A 578 50.63 14.52 12.80
C GLU A 578 51.12 15.98 12.81
N ASP A 579 52.42 16.18 12.65
CA ASP A 579 53.02 17.51 12.51
C ASP A 579 52.54 18.21 11.22
N TRP A 580 51.98 19.41 11.35
CA TRP A 580 51.57 20.31 10.27
C TRP A 580 52.38 21.61 10.30
N SER A 581 52.67 22.15 9.11
CA SER A 581 53.21 23.50 8.98
C SER A 581 52.09 24.50 9.24
N TYR A 582 52.29 25.48 10.10
CA TYR A 582 51.31 26.53 10.40
C TYR A 582 51.91 27.94 10.44
N PHE A 583 51.09 28.92 10.10
CA PHE A 583 51.43 30.33 10.01
C PHE A 583 50.37 31.18 10.71
N LYS A 584 50.80 32.09 11.58
CA LYS A 584 49.89 32.95 12.35
C LYS A 584 49.37 34.08 11.46
N GLY A 585 48.06 34.34 11.46
CA GLY A 585 47.42 35.39 10.66
C GLY A 585 47.68 36.80 11.20
N LEU A 586 48.95 37.20 11.25
CA LEU A 586 49.37 38.58 11.49
C LEU A 586 49.50 39.38 10.18
N GLU A 587 49.69 38.65 9.09
CA GLU A 587 49.75 39.10 7.70
C GLU A 587 49.32 37.96 6.78
N GLU A 588 49.19 38.22 5.48
CA GLU A 588 48.91 37.17 4.50
C GLU A 588 50.15 36.27 4.31
N PRO A 589 50.00 34.94 4.19
CA PRO A 589 51.15 34.06 3.94
C PRO A 589 51.76 34.22 2.54
N SER A 590 50.95 34.63 1.57
CA SER A 590 51.38 34.92 0.20
C SER A 590 50.58 36.10 -0.38
N PRO A 591 50.83 37.36 0.04
CA PRO A 591 50.07 38.49 -0.48
C PRO A 591 50.39 38.75 -1.97
N ASP A 592 49.39 39.25 -2.69
CA ASP A 592 49.63 39.82 -4.02
C ASP A 592 50.43 41.15 -3.92
N PRO A 593 50.87 41.76 -5.05
CA PRO A 593 51.59 43.03 -5.00
C PRO A 593 50.83 44.21 -4.36
N ALA A 594 49.51 44.11 -4.21
CA ALA A 594 48.66 45.08 -3.53
C ALA A 594 48.41 44.75 -2.05
N GLY A 595 48.93 43.61 -1.55
CA GLY A 595 48.74 43.15 -0.18
C GLY A 595 47.45 42.35 0.04
N ALA A 596 46.75 41.94 -1.02
CA ALA A 596 45.53 41.15 -0.94
C ALA A 596 45.84 39.64 -0.76
N ALA A 597 44.90 38.93 -0.16
CA ALA A 597 44.98 37.48 0.05
C ALA A 597 45.07 36.71 -1.27
N THR A 598 45.86 35.64 -1.31
CA THR A 598 45.96 34.73 -2.46
C THR A 598 45.98 33.28 -1.98
N THR A 599 45.77 32.35 -2.91
CA THR A 599 45.87 30.90 -2.66
C THR A 599 47.26 30.33 -2.94
N ALA A 600 48.26 31.14 -3.31
CA ALA A 600 49.58 30.61 -3.72
C ALA A 600 50.27 29.78 -2.63
N TRP A 601 50.01 30.06 -1.34
CA TRP A 601 50.53 29.29 -0.21
C TRP A 601 49.94 27.87 -0.08
N THR A 602 48.80 27.59 -0.71
CA THR A 602 48.14 26.28 -0.70
C THR A 602 48.62 25.37 -1.82
N GLU A 603 49.43 25.89 -2.76
CA GLU A 603 49.95 25.12 -3.88
C GLU A 603 51.05 24.12 -3.45
N PRO A 604 51.19 22.98 -4.15
CA PRO A 604 52.23 22.00 -3.84
C PRO A 604 53.67 22.51 -3.91
N GLY A 605 53.91 23.56 -4.70
CA GLY A 605 55.23 24.15 -4.90
C GLY A 605 55.63 25.22 -3.87
N PHE A 606 54.75 25.59 -2.93
CA PHE A 606 55.04 26.64 -1.97
C PHE A 606 56.09 26.22 -0.93
N ASP A 607 57.05 27.13 -0.68
CA ASP A 607 58.10 26.96 0.33
C ASP A 607 57.62 27.45 1.70
N ASP A 608 57.24 26.49 2.55
CA ASP A 608 56.81 26.72 3.93
C ASP A 608 57.93 26.47 4.95
N SER A 609 59.20 26.41 4.53
CA SER A 609 60.32 26.12 5.45
C SER A 609 60.49 27.16 6.57
N SER A 610 59.87 28.33 6.44
CA SER A 610 59.83 29.39 7.45
C SER A 610 58.63 29.31 8.40
N TRP A 611 57.66 28.43 8.12
CA TRP A 611 56.46 28.24 8.94
C TRP A 611 56.80 27.52 10.23
N LEU A 612 55.94 27.69 11.23
CA LEU A 612 56.02 26.93 12.47
C LEU A 612 55.54 25.50 12.19
N VAL A 613 55.97 24.54 13.00
CA VAL A 613 55.57 23.13 12.85
C VAL A 613 55.09 22.62 14.20
N GLY A 614 53.95 21.93 14.21
CA GLY A 614 53.42 21.29 15.40
C GLY A 614 52.31 20.28 15.08
N PRO A 615 52.02 19.33 15.97
CA PRO A 615 50.97 18.34 15.78
C PRO A 615 49.56 18.96 15.65
N THR A 616 48.67 18.33 14.88
CA THR A 616 47.25 18.74 14.77
C THR A 616 46.49 18.62 16.09
N GLY A 617 45.38 19.36 16.21
CA GLY A 617 44.99 19.97 17.49
C GLY A 617 45.71 21.30 17.65
N ILE A 618 45.67 22.15 16.61
CA ILE A 618 46.26 23.49 16.63
C ILE A 618 45.16 24.47 17.04
N GLY A 619 45.37 25.15 18.15
CA GLY A 619 44.29 25.92 18.75
C GLY A 619 44.67 26.63 20.05
N MET A 620 43.68 27.08 20.79
CA MET A 620 43.86 27.60 22.15
C MET A 620 42.59 27.42 23.01
N GLY A 621 42.75 27.49 24.34
CA GLY A 621 41.65 27.85 25.26
C GLY A 621 40.93 26.72 26.00
N ASP A 622 40.82 25.54 25.40
CA ASP A 622 40.05 24.36 25.85
C ASP A 622 40.90 23.31 26.58
N GLY A 623 42.20 23.26 26.30
CA GLY A 623 43.17 22.39 26.97
C GLY A 623 43.27 20.97 26.42
N ASP A 624 42.71 20.71 25.24
CA ASP A 624 42.83 19.47 24.49
C ASP A 624 43.63 19.59 23.17
N ASP A 625 44.05 20.80 22.82
CA ASP A 625 45.01 21.07 21.74
C ASP A 625 46.43 20.50 21.98
N ALA A 626 47.01 19.90 20.94
CA ALA A 626 48.39 19.45 20.93
C ALA A 626 49.40 20.59 20.63
N THR A 627 49.00 21.57 19.80
CA THR A 627 49.76 22.78 19.48
C THR A 627 49.01 24.01 19.98
N ILE A 628 49.47 24.56 21.10
CA ILE A 628 48.78 25.66 21.80
C ILE A 628 49.28 27.03 21.31
N LEU A 629 48.38 27.83 20.73
CA LEU A 629 48.57 29.21 20.29
C LEU A 629 48.35 30.19 21.44
N THR A 630 49.27 30.23 22.40
CA THR A 630 49.15 31.04 23.64
C THR A 630 49.04 32.55 23.43
N ASP A 631 49.30 33.04 22.21
CA ASP A 631 49.36 34.45 21.85
C ASP A 631 48.33 34.87 20.80
N MET A 632 47.35 34.03 20.48
CA MET A 632 46.31 34.33 19.48
C MET A 632 45.26 35.31 20.02
N GLN A 633 44.70 35.04 21.20
CA GLN A 633 43.70 35.92 21.82
C GLN A 633 44.19 37.37 21.97
N ASN A 634 43.35 38.30 21.50
CA ASN A 634 43.59 39.74 21.42
C ASN A 634 44.76 40.17 20.51
N ASN A 635 45.25 39.31 19.63
CA ASN A 635 46.42 39.59 18.78
C ASN A 635 46.14 39.34 17.28
N TYR A 636 45.63 38.16 16.93
CA TYR A 636 45.24 37.80 15.56
C TYR A 636 43.96 36.95 15.58
N ILE A 637 43.19 37.00 14.50
CA ILE A 637 41.89 36.32 14.38
C ILE A 637 41.96 35.00 13.62
N SER A 638 43.05 34.75 12.89
CA SER A 638 43.18 33.58 12.03
C SER A 638 44.55 32.93 12.08
N PHE A 639 44.62 31.67 11.66
CA PHE A 639 45.89 31.00 11.35
C PHE A 639 45.71 30.10 10.13
N TYR A 640 46.83 29.76 9.51
CA TYR A 640 46.93 28.98 8.30
C TYR A 640 47.67 27.69 8.61
N ALA A 641 47.24 26.58 8.05
CA ALA A 641 47.88 25.28 8.24
C ALA A 641 47.98 24.55 6.88
N ARG A 642 49.08 23.82 6.65
CA ARG A 642 49.25 23.00 5.44
C ARG A 642 50.05 21.74 5.71
N LYS A 643 49.78 20.70 4.93
CA LYS A 643 50.43 19.40 5.04
C LYS A 643 50.46 18.66 3.71
N ASN A 644 51.61 18.04 3.45
CA ASN A 644 51.78 17.12 2.33
C ASN A 644 51.28 15.72 2.69
N PHE A 645 50.58 15.07 1.76
CA PHE A 645 50.22 13.66 1.84
C PHE A 645 50.45 12.95 0.51
N ILE A 646 50.58 11.62 0.57
CA ILE A 646 50.86 10.79 -0.62
C ILE A 646 49.63 9.98 -0.98
N ILE A 647 49.22 10.06 -2.24
CA ILE A 647 48.26 9.14 -2.85
C ILE A 647 48.95 8.37 -3.98
N ALA A 648 48.90 7.04 -3.95
CA ALA A 648 49.60 6.22 -4.95
C ALA A 648 48.97 6.38 -6.33
N ASP A 649 47.64 6.36 -6.37
CA ASP A 649 46.83 6.58 -7.55
C ASP A 649 45.54 7.29 -7.11
N PRO A 650 45.31 8.57 -7.47
CA PRO A 650 44.09 9.29 -7.09
C PRO A 650 42.84 8.80 -7.82
N GLN A 651 42.98 7.83 -8.74
CA GLN A 651 41.93 7.37 -9.63
C GLN A 651 41.39 5.98 -9.27
N THR A 652 41.65 5.53 -8.05
CA THR A 652 41.07 4.31 -7.46
C THR A 652 39.58 4.46 -7.19
N THR A 653 38.88 3.33 -7.09
CA THR A 653 37.44 3.25 -6.79
C THR A 653 37.13 3.21 -5.30
N ASP A 654 38.13 3.49 -4.45
CA ASP A 654 37.92 3.71 -3.03
C ASP A 654 37.14 5.02 -2.81
N ARG A 655 36.75 5.31 -1.57
CA ARG A 655 36.11 6.57 -1.20
C ARG A 655 37.07 7.41 -0.37
N LEU A 656 37.39 8.61 -0.85
CA LEU A 656 38.24 9.56 -0.11
C LEU A 656 37.36 10.49 0.73
N GLU A 657 37.70 10.63 2.01
CA GLU A 657 36.93 11.45 2.95
C GLU A 657 37.87 12.30 3.81
N LEU A 658 37.56 13.57 3.95
CA LEU A 658 38.20 14.50 4.88
C LEU A 658 37.27 14.73 6.08
N GLU A 659 37.76 14.41 7.27
CA GLU A 659 37.13 14.71 8.55
C GLU A 659 37.84 15.93 9.14
N VAL A 660 37.10 16.96 9.56
CA VAL A 660 37.66 18.14 10.20
C VAL A 660 36.82 18.55 11.41
N ASP A 661 37.40 18.48 12.60
CA ASP A 661 36.85 19.12 13.80
C ASP A 661 37.52 20.49 13.94
N TYR A 662 36.72 21.53 14.09
CA TYR A 662 37.20 22.92 14.07
C TYR A 662 36.33 23.83 14.94
N ASP A 663 36.91 24.96 15.33
CA ASP A 663 36.22 26.01 16.08
C ASP A 663 35.96 27.23 15.19
N ASP A 664 34.82 27.90 15.40
CA ASP A 664 34.36 29.08 14.68
C ASP A 664 34.24 28.93 13.15
N GLY A 665 35.33 29.10 12.37
CA GLY A 665 35.30 29.04 10.91
C GLY A 665 36.53 28.42 10.27
N VAL A 666 36.34 27.65 9.20
CA VAL A 666 37.43 27.02 8.44
C VAL A 666 37.20 27.07 6.93
N VAL A 667 38.27 27.25 6.16
CA VAL A 667 38.29 27.15 4.69
C VAL A 667 39.40 26.18 4.27
N LEU A 668 39.05 25.18 3.47
CA LEU A 668 39.91 24.06 3.08
C LEU A 668 40.31 24.14 1.61
N TYR A 669 41.58 23.85 1.34
CA TYR A 669 42.19 23.90 0.02
C TYR A 669 42.91 22.59 -0.29
N LEU A 670 42.78 22.12 -1.52
CA LEU A 670 43.51 20.98 -2.06
C LEU A 670 44.30 21.43 -3.28
N ASN A 671 45.62 21.30 -3.21
CA ASN A 671 46.54 21.62 -4.31
C ASN A 671 46.31 23.00 -4.97
N GLY A 672 46.05 24.06 -4.19
CA GLY A 672 45.82 25.40 -4.74
C GLY A 672 44.35 25.84 -4.83
N ILE A 673 43.42 24.88 -4.84
CA ILE A 673 42.00 25.13 -5.10
C ILE A 673 41.18 24.95 -3.83
N GLU A 674 40.24 25.87 -3.59
CA GLU A 674 39.31 25.77 -2.47
C GLU A 674 38.32 24.62 -2.72
N ILE A 675 38.23 23.68 -1.78
CA ILE A 675 37.36 22.49 -1.90
C ILE A 675 36.15 22.55 -0.99
N TRP A 676 36.23 23.29 0.11
CA TRP A 676 35.16 23.40 1.08
C TRP A 676 35.39 24.58 2.02
N ARG A 677 34.30 25.18 2.52
CA ARG A 677 34.34 26.14 3.63
C ARG A 677 33.16 25.90 4.57
N SER A 678 33.33 26.23 5.84
CA SER A 678 32.25 26.17 6.82
C SER A 678 31.14 27.18 6.51
N GLN A 679 29.91 26.89 6.92
CA GLN A 679 28.78 27.82 6.78
C GLN A 679 29.05 29.16 7.47
N THR A 680 29.83 29.14 8.56
CA THR A 680 30.28 30.32 9.29
C THR A 680 31.24 31.22 8.50
N MET A 681 31.75 30.74 7.35
CA MET A 681 32.61 31.47 6.41
C MET A 681 31.93 31.70 5.05
N ALA A 682 30.63 31.42 4.92
CA ALA A 682 29.90 31.52 3.65
C ALA A 682 29.94 32.93 3.04
N ASP A 683 29.87 33.97 3.86
CA ASP A 683 29.86 35.38 3.41
C ASP A 683 31.27 35.97 3.21
N ALA A 684 32.33 35.22 3.52
CA ALA A 684 33.70 35.70 3.38
C ALA A 684 34.14 35.73 1.90
N PRO A 685 34.98 36.71 1.48
CA PRO A 685 35.61 36.68 0.16
C PRO A 685 36.36 35.37 -0.11
N ALA A 686 36.59 35.03 -1.39
CA ALA A 686 37.38 33.87 -1.79
C ALA A 686 38.70 34.33 -2.48
N PRO A 687 39.88 34.07 -1.89
CA PRO A 687 40.10 33.56 -0.53
C PRO A 687 39.80 34.63 0.54
N PRO A 688 39.49 34.23 1.79
CA PRO A 688 39.30 35.19 2.88
C PRO A 688 40.61 35.92 3.21
N PRO A 689 40.57 37.22 3.55
CA PRO A 689 41.73 37.90 4.12
C PRO A 689 42.01 37.41 5.55
N TYR A 690 43.26 37.50 6.01
CA TYR A 690 43.67 37.07 7.37
C TYR A 690 42.89 37.77 8.49
N THR A 691 42.28 38.92 8.22
CA THR A 691 41.44 39.67 9.16
C THR A 691 39.96 39.32 9.11
N ALA A 692 39.54 38.39 8.26
CA ALA A 692 38.14 37.98 8.17
C ALA A 692 37.69 37.34 9.49
N ALA A 693 36.50 37.72 9.93
CA ALA A 693 35.81 37.11 11.06
C ALA A 693 34.81 36.07 10.53
N SER A 694 34.61 35.01 11.29
CA SER A 694 33.63 33.97 11.03
C SER A 694 32.35 34.16 11.87
N GLY A 695 31.33 33.35 11.60
CA GLY A 695 30.28 33.03 12.57
C GLY A 695 30.75 32.00 13.61
N GLY A 696 29.97 31.81 14.68
CA GLY A 696 30.34 30.91 15.79
C GLY A 696 30.04 29.43 15.51
N HIS A 697 30.97 28.56 15.90
CA HIS A 697 30.90 27.10 15.86
C HIS A 697 31.84 26.58 16.94
N GLU A 698 31.60 25.40 17.53
CA GLU A 698 32.45 24.83 18.59
C GLU A 698 33.01 23.47 18.16
N ALA A 699 34.30 23.23 18.40
CA ALA A 699 34.87 21.90 18.25
C ALA A 699 34.36 20.97 19.37
N ALA A 700 33.68 19.88 19.00
CA ALA A 700 32.91 19.08 19.95
C ALA A 700 33.13 17.56 19.82
N GLY A 701 34.19 17.13 19.15
CA GLY A 701 34.45 15.72 18.86
C GLY A 701 33.51 15.15 17.79
N ARG A 702 32.91 16.00 16.97
CA ARG A 702 31.96 15.65 15.90
C ARG A 702 32.44 16.28 14.59
N PRO A 703 33.45 15.71 13.94
CA PRO A 703 34.07 16.33 12.78
C PRO A 703 33.07 16.49 11.63
N SER A 704 33.20 17.60 10.91
CA SER A 704 32.55 17.81 9.63
C SER A 704 33.18 16.89 8.58
N LEU A 705 32.35 16.31 7.72
CA LEU A 705 32.77 15.36 6.70
C LEU A 705 32.71 16.02 5.32
N VAL A 706 33.81 15.95 4.57
CA VAL A 706 33.92 16.45 3.20
C VAL A 706 34.21 15.27 2.27
N ASP A 707 33.33 15.04 1.28
CA ASP A 707 33.52 14.03 0.23
C ASP A 707 34.62 14.49 -0.74
N LEU A 708 35.75 13.79 -0.74
CA LEU A 708 36.89 14.13 -1.59
C LEU A 708 36.83 13.48 -2.98
N ASP A 709 35.86 12.59 -3.25
CA ASP A 709 35.77 11.89 -4.52
C ASP A 709 35.56 12.88 -5.69
N HIS A 710 34.79 13.94 -5.50
CA HIS A 710 34.57 14.99 -6.51
C HIS A 710 35.83 15.81 -6.83
N PHE A 711 36.80 15.83 -5.91
CA PHE A 711 38.04 16.61 -6.03
C PHE A 711 39.24 15.77 -6.50
N ARG A 712 39.02 14.52 -6.91
CA ARG A 712 40.08 13.64 -7.46
C ARG A 712 40.76 14.24 -8.70
N HIS A 713 40.10 15.14 -9.42
CA HIS A 713 40.68 15.89 -10.55
C HIS A 713 41.76 16.90 -10.13
N LEU A 714 41.77 17.30 -8.87
CA LEU A 714 42.80 18.17 -8.30
C LEU A 714 44.01 17.38 -7.81
N MET A 715 43.88 16.06 -7.61
CA MET A 715 44.92 15.22 -7.03
C MET A 715 45.85 14.64 -8.10
N VAL A 716 47.13 14.52 -7.76
CA VAL A 716 48.16 13.89 -8.59
C VAL A 716 48.72 12.65 -7.91
N ALA A 717 49.13 11.64 -8.70
CA ALA A 717 49.86 10.50 -8.16
C ALA A 717 51.17 10.99 -7.49
N GLY A 718 51.39 10.57 -6.25
CA GLY A 718 52.46 11.07 -5.40
C GLY A 718 52.00 12.17 -4.45
N ASN A 719 52.73 13.27 -4.40
CA ASN A 719 52.63 14.30 -3.37
C ASN A 719 51.49 15.29 -3.66
N ASN A 720 50.59 15.45 -2.69
CA ASN A 720 49.48 16.40 -2.69
C ASN A 720 49.53 17.24 -1.41
N VAL A 721 48.85 18.38 -1.39
CA VAL A 721 48.81 19.32 -0.27
C VAL A 721 47.38 19.59 0.12
N LEU A 722 47.08 19.32 1.39
CA LEU A 722 45.89 19.80 2.07
C LEU A 722 46.28 21.04 2.88
N ALA A 723 45.50 22.11 2.74
CA ALA A 723 45.73 23.38 3.40
C ALA A 723 44.43 23.94 3.98
N ALA A 724 44.51 24.73 5.04
CA ALA A 724 43.36 25.26 5.77
C ALA A 724 43.62 26.69 6.29
N GLN A 725 42.57 27.52 6.28
CA GLN A 725 42.51 28.79 7.01
C GLN A 725 41.47 28.66 8.12
N ILE A 726 41.85 28.99 9.34
CA ILE A 726 40.96 28.93 10.51
C ILE A 726 40.75 30.36 11.00
N HIS A 727 39.50 30.73 11.27
CA HIS A 727 39.07 32.08 11.62
C HIS A 727 38.17 32.06 12.84
N ASN A 728 38.47 32.93 13.80
CA ASN A 728 37.61 33.17 14.95
C ASN A 728 36.54 34.23 14.64
N THR A 729 35.50 34.25 15.49
CA THR A 729 34.41 35.23 15.45
C THR A 729 34.86 36.66 15.77
N ALA A 730 35.88 36.80 16.61
CA ALA A 730 36.47 38.09 16.94
C ALA A 730 37.94 37.95 17.37
N ILE A 731 38.68 39.06 17.33
CA ILE A 731 40.05 39.11 17.87
C ILE A 731 40.10 38.79 19.37
N SER A 732 38.99 38.96 20.10
CA SER A 732 38.90 38.68 21.54
C SER A 732 38.49 37.25 21.88
N SER A 733 38.19 36.40 20.89
CA SER A 733 37.84 34.98 21.11
C SER A 733 38.91 34.29 21.97
N ASN A 734 38.46 33.36 22.80
CA ASN A 734 39.28 32.73 23.83
C ASN A 734 39.62 31.26 23.53
N ASP A 735 39.07 30.75 22.44
CA ASP A 735 39.12 29.40 21.94
C ASP A 735 39.47 29.42 20.43
N ALA A 736 40.08 28.34 19.98
CA ALA A 736 40.28 27.98 18.58
C ALA A 736 40.66 26.50 18.54
N SER A 737 40.28 25.75 17.52
CA SER A 737 40.64 24.33 17.40
C SER A 737 40.68 23.91 15.92
N PHE A 738 41.62 23.02 15.56
CA PHE A 738 41.75 22.47 14.20
C PHE A 738 42.36 21.06 14.17
N LEU A 739 41.53 20.10 13.79
CA LEU A 739 41.84 18.67 13.79
C LEU A 739 41.40 18.01 12.46
N PRO A 740 42.22 18.07 11.40
CA PRO A 740 41.94 17.42 10.12
C PRO A 740 42.44 15.97 10.06
N ARG A 741 41.70 15.13 9.34
CA ARG A 741 42.06 13.75 9.02
C ARG A 741 41.59 13.38 7.61
N VAL A 742 42.42 12.70 6.83
CA VAL A 742 42.02 12.20 5.49
C VAL A 742 42.09 10.70 5.48
N THR A 743 41.03 10.04 5.01
CA THR A 743 40.95 8.59 4.90
C THR A 743 40.63 8.14 3.48
N SER A 744 41.20 7.00 3.07
CA SER A 744 40.84 6.22 1.89
C SER A 744 40.08 4.98 2.35
N ASN A 745 38.86 4.81 1.85
CA ASN A 745 37.90 3.82 2.33
C ASN A 745 37.53 2.85 1.20
N VAL A 746 37.93 1.58 1.32
CA VAL A 746 37.57 0.54 0.36
C VAL A 746 36.32 -0.20 0.83
N PRO A 747 35.24 -0.30 0.03
CA PRO A 747 34.04 -1.03 0.41
C PRO A 747 34.39 -2.48 0.72
N THR A 748 33.92 -3.02 1.85
CA THR A 748 33.95 -4.47 2.04
C THR A 748 32.93 -5.16 1.11
N PRO A 749 33.02 -6.48 0.88
CA PRO A 749 32.03 -7.19 0.08
C PRO A 749 30.57 -7.13 0.60
N ARG A 750 30.35 -6.69 1.84
CA ARG A 750 29.02 -6.47 2.45
C ARG A 750 28.75 -4.99 2.72
N HIS A 751 29.45 -4.10 2.02
CA HIS A 751 29.25 -2.67 2.09
C HIS A 751 27.88 -2.31 1.51
N ILE A 752 27.21 -1.37 2.19
CA ILE A 752 25.90 -0.88 1.82
C ILE A 752 26.07 0.59 1.42
N ASP A 753 26.00 0.88 0.12
CA ASP A 753 26.02 2.26 -0.37
C ASP A 753 24.59 2.83 -0.36
N LEU A 754 24.29 3.64 0.65
CA LEU A 754 23.00 4.31 0.78
C LEU A 754 22.70 5.27 -0.38
N ASN A 755 23.72 5.70 -1.14
CA ASN A 755 23.50 6.56 -2.31
C ASN A 755 23.15 5.76 -3.58
N ASN A 756 23.28 4.42 -3.58
CA ASN A 756 22.84 3.60 -4.70
C ASN A 756 21.32 3.56 -4.76
N ARG A 757 20.73 4.31 -5.70
CA ARG A 757 19.28 4.40 -5.91
C ARG A 757 18.61 3.15 -6.49
N GLN A 758 19.36 2.08 -6.80
CA GLN A 758 18.81 0.83 -7.32
C GLN A 758 18.76 -0.33 -6.31
N GLY A 759 19.32 -0.20 -5.10
CA GLY A 759 19.22 -1.25 -4.07
C GLY A 759 17.81 -1.39 -3.49
N GLN A 760 17.52 -2.51 -2.83
CA GLN A 760 16.22 -2.78 -2.17
C GLN A 760 16.31 -2.56 -0.66
N TRP A 761 15.26 -2.02 -0.06
CA TRP A 761 15.12 -2.01 1.40
C TRP A 761 14.79 -3.41 1.88
N ASN A 762 15.50 -3.88 2.90
CA ASN A 762 15.34 -5.21 3.44
C ASN A 762 15.63 -5.21 4.96
N PHE A 763 15.23 -6.29 5.62
CA PHE A 763 15.54 -6.56 7.02
C PHE A 763 17.05 -6.54 7.29
N ARG A 764 17.41 -5.98 8.45
CA ARG A 764 18.77 -5.97 9.00
C ARG A 764 18.69 -6.34 10.46
N PHE A 765 19.57 -7.23 10.90
CA PHE A 765 19.78 -7.45 12.33
C PHE A 765 21.03 -6.68 12.77
N ASN A 766 20.95 -5.87 13.83
CA ASN A 766 22.09 -5.11 14.37
C ASN A 766 22.55 -5.71 15.71
N PRO A 767 23.59 -6.56 15.72
CA PRO A 767 24.02 -7.23 16.95
C PRO A 767 24.51 -6.26 18.03
N ALA A 768 24.97 -5.06 17.65
CA ALA A 768 25.43 -4.06 18.62
C ALA A 768 24.28 -3.36 19.37
N GLN A 769 23.05 -3.52 18.90
CA GLN A 769 21.84 -2.95 19.49
C GLN A 769 20.93 -4.04 20.11
N HIS A 770 21.35 -5.30 20.09
CA HIS A 770 20.58 -6.41 20.64
C HIS A 770 20.92 -6.67 22.12
N ASP A 771 19.91 -6.96 22.93
CA ASP A 771 20.05 -7.41 24.31
C ASP A 771 20.46 -8.87 24.31
N ASP A 772 21.72 -9.16 24.67
CA ASP A 772 22.26 -10.53 24.72
C ASP A 772 22.04 -11.22 26.07
N GLY A 773 21.23 -10.64 26.95
CA GLY A 773 20.85 -11.21 28.24
C GLY A 773 19.86 -12.37 28.09
N ALA A 774 19.79 -13.22 29.11
CA ALA A 774 18.80 -14.27 29.18
C ALA A 774 17.39 -13.67 29.27
N LYS A 775 16.42 -14.37 28.67
CA LYS A 775 15.01 -13.96 28.64
C LYS A 775 14.11 -15.12 29.02
N SER A 776 13.02 -14.83 29.70
CA SER A 776 12.06 -15.84 30.16
C SER A 776 10.65 -15.33 29.92
N ILE A 777 10.05 -15.77 28.82
CA ILE A 777 8.72 -15.36 28.37
C ILE A 777 7.70 -16.41 28.82
N PHE A 778 6.53 -15.99 29.27
CA PHE A 778 5.47 -16.81 29.88
C PHE A 778 5.93 -17.58 31.12
N ALA A 779 6.74 -16.94 31.96
CA ALA A 779 7.38 -17.56 33.11
C ALA A 779 6.38 -18.27 34.06
N GLY A 780 6.64 -19.53 34.37
CA GLY A 780 5.80 -20.34 35.27
C GLY A 780 4.58 -20.98 34.62
N THR A 781 4.38 -20.80 33.31
CA THR A 781 3.34 -21.47 32.53
C THR A 781 3.88 -22.75 31.85
N PRO A 782 3.01 -23.65 31.36
CA PRO A 782 3.43 -24.79 30.53
C PRO A 782 4.09 -24.40 29.19
N TYR A 783 3.97 -23.14 28.79
CA TYR A 783 4.44 -22.62 27.50
C TYR A 783 5.62 -21.64 27.67
N GLN A 784 6.29 -21.68 28.82
CA GLN A 784 7.46 -20.85 29.09
C GLN A 784 8.55 -21.05 28.03
N LEU A 785 9.02 -19.95 27.45
CA LEU A 785 10.17 -19.89 26.54
C LEU A 785 11.36 -19.29 27.29
N ASP A 786 12.41 -20.11 27.47
CA ASP A 786 13.68 -19.68 28.05
C ASP A 786 14.71 -19.46 26.94
N ILE A 787 15.06 -18.21 26.68
CA ILE A 787 16.10 -17.82 25.73
C ILE A 787 17.43 -17.65 26.49
N PRO A 788 18.51 -18.35 26.09
CA PRO A 788 19.79 -18.29 26.77
C PRO A 788 20.52 -16.97 26.53
N ALA A 789 21.31 -16.52 27.52
CA ALA A 789 22.22 -15.38 27.34
C ALA A 789 23.40 -15.72 26.41
N GLY A 790 23.99 -14.69 25.82
CA GLY A 790 25.29 -14.75 25.14
C GLY A 790 25.22 -15.12 23.65
N ARG A 791 24.05 -14.99 23.01
CA ARG A 791 23.93 -15.03 21.55
C ARG A 791 24.50 -13.73 20.97
N VAL A 792 25.56 -13.83 20.17
CA VAL A 792 26.32 -12.70 19.64
C VAL A 792 26.41 -12.78 18.12
N GLY A 793 26.64 -11.64 17.46
CA GLY A 793 26.70 -11.60 16.01
C GLY A 793 25.34 -11.95 15.40
N ALA A 794 25.32 -12.71 14.32
CA ALA A 794 24.06 -13.10 13.67
C ALA A 794 23.17 -13.99 14.55
N ASP A 795 23.73 -14.74 15.50
CA ASP A 795 22.97 -15.68 16.33
C ASP A 795 21.94 -14.98 17.24
N GLY A 796 22.07 -13.67 17.49
CA GLY A 796 21.08 -12.91 18.26
C GLY A 796 19.70 -12.83 17.58
N VAL A 797 19.62 -12.97 16.25
CA VAL A 797 18.33 -12.98 15.54
C VAL A 797 17.45 -14.17 15.93
N LEU A 798 18.07 -15.25 16.42
CA LEU A 798 17.37 -16.46 16.84
C LEU A 798 16.42 -16.21 18.02
N ASP A 799 16.63 -15.16 18.80
CA ASP A 799 15.74 -14.80 19.91
C ASP A 799 14.33 -14.48 19.41
N GLY A 800 14.22 -13.70 18.33
CA GLY A 800 12.94 -13.37 17.71
C GLY A 800 12.35 -14.53 16.91
N ILE A 801 13.19 -15.35 16.26
CA ILE A 801 12.71 -16.55 15.52
C ILE A 801 12.12 -17.59 16.49
N GLU A 802 12.83 -17.91 17.58
CA GLU A 802 12.33 -18.84 18.59
C GLU A 802 11.09 -18.31 19.32
N LEU A 803 10.99 -16.98 19.48
CA LEU A 803 9.76 -16.33 19.96
C LEU A 803 8.60 -16.60 19.00
N VAL A 804 8.76 -16.37 17.69
CA VAL A 804 7.69 -16.61 16.70
C VAL A 804 7.25 -18.08 16.68
N ASP A 805 8.20 -19.01 16.74
CA ASP A 805 7.91 -20.44 16.85
C ASP A 805 7.10 -20.76 18.12
N SER A 806 7.52 -20.19 19.26
CA SER A 806 6.84 -20.38 20.55
C SER A 806 5.44 -19.76 20.56
N LEU A 807 5.24 -18.60 19.93
CA LEU A 807 3.93 -17.95 19.82
C LEU A 807 2.99 -18.78 18.92
N THR A 808 3.49 -19.33 17.82
CA THR A 808 2.70 -20.18 16.90
C THR A 808 2.28 -21.49 17.58
N ALA A 809 3.14 -22.04 18.44
CA ALA A 809 2.85 -23.23 19.23
C ALA A 809 1.95 -22.97 20.45
N HIS A 810 1.71 -21.71 20.82
CA HIS A 810 0.89 -21.37 21.98
C HIS A 810 -0.61 -21.59 21.68
N PRO A 811 -1.38 -22.27 22.55
CA PRO A 811 -2.78 -22.61 22.27
C PRO A 811 -3.69 -21.38 22.18
N SER A 812 -3.39 -20.30 22.90
CA SER A 812 -4.15 -19.04 22.77
C SER A 812 -4.01 -18.44 21.38
N THR A 813 -2.87 -18.64 20.68
CA THR A 813 -2.69 -18.19 19.30
C THR A 813 -3.61 -18.95 18.36
N ALA A 814 -3.61 -20.29 18.45
CA ALA A 814 -4.54 -21.13 17.69
C ALA A 814 -6.00 -20.71 17.94
N GLN A 815 -6.38 -20.49 19.20
CA GLN A 815 -7.72 -20.03 19.55
C GLN A 815 -8.07 -18.68 18.92
N PHE A 816 -7.20 -17.68 19.06
CA PHE A 816 -7.45 -16.33 18.57
C PHE A 816 -7.54 -16.28 17.03
N ILE A 817 -6.60 -16.92 16.33
CA ILE A 817 -6.60 -16.96 14.87
C ILE A 817 -7.80 -17.74 14.34
N CYS A 818 -8.13 -18.90 14.92
CA CYS A 818 -9.31 -19.65 14.52
C CYS A 818 -10.61 -18.86 14.78
N ILE A 819 -10.72 -18.11 15.87
CA ILE A 819 -11.86 -17.20 16.10
C ILE A 819 -11.95 -16.15 15.00
N LYS A 820 -10.84 -15.48 14.64
CA LYS A 820 -10.82 -14.48 13.55
C LYS A 820 -11.22 -15.09 12.21
N LEU A 821 -10.79 -16.32 11.90
CA LEU A 821 -11.21 -17.03 10.69
C LEU A 821 -12.70 -17.40 10.71
N ILE A 822 -13.24 -17.84 11.86
CA ILE A 822 -14.70 -18.08 11.99
C ILE A 822 -15.47 -16.76 11.84
N GLN A 823 -14.96 -15.65 12.38
CA GLN A 823 -15.54 -14.32 12.15
C GLN A 823 -15.52 -13.96 10.67
N LYS A 824 -14.39 -14.15 9.97
CA LYS A 824 -14.27 -13.86 8.53
C LYS A 824 -15.23 -14.71 7.70
N PHE A 825 -15.31 -16.03 7.93
CA PHE A 825 -15.96 -17.00 7.03
C PHE A 825 -17.29 -17.59 7.51
N VAL A 826 -17.68 -17.45 8.78
CA VAL A 826 -18.94 -18.01 9.32
C VAL A 826 -19.82 -16.97 10.01
N SER A 827 -19.43 -16.41 11.16
CA SER A 827 -20.34 -15.65 12.03
C SER A 827 -19.64 -14.67 12.96
N ASP A 828 -20.31 -13.54 13.24
CA ASP A 828 -19.88 -12.52 14.21
C ASP A 828 -20.11 -12.93 15.68
N GLU A 829 -20.87 -13.98 15.95
CA GLU A 829 -21.32 -14.38 17.30
C GLU A 829 -20.25 -15.11 18.14
N ILE A 830 -18.99 -15.09 17.69
CA ILE A 830 -17.85 -15.70 18.38
C ILE A 830 -16.76 -14.68 18.62
N SER A 831 -16.19 -14.69 19.83
CA SER A 831 -15.06 -13.86 20.24
C SER A 831 -14.38 -14.50 21.46
N LEU A 832 -13.18 -14.03 21.84
CA LEU A 832 -12.54 -14.47 23.09
C LEU A 832 -13.45 -14.25 24.32
N ALA A 833 -14.21 -13.14 24.33
CA ALA A 833 -15.15 -12.84 25.41
C ALA A 833 -16.31 -13.85 25.48
N THR A 834 -16.95 -14.16 24.35
CA THR A 834 -18.10 -15.08 24.30
C THR A 834 -17.69 -16.55 24.51
N ILE A 835 -16.44 -16.91 24.22
CA ILE A 835 -15.87 -18.21 24.59
C ILE A 835 -15.60 -18.28 26.11
N SER A 836 -15.04 -17.22 26.69
CA SER A 836 -14.68 -17.17 28.11
C SER A 836 -15.90 -17.23 29.04
N ASP A 837 -16.98 -16.54 28.69
CA ASP A 837 -18.23 -16.56 29.47
C ASP A 837 -19.21 -17.67 29.08
N GLY A 838 -18.91 -18.42 28.02
CA GLY A 838 -19.70 -19.55 27.53
C GLY A 838 -20.98 -19.17 26.80
N THR A 839 -21.10 -17.92 26.33
CA THR A 839 -22.28 -17.43 25.59
C THR A 839 -22.21 -17.69 24.08
N ALA A 840 -21.05 -18.01 23.53
CA ALA A 840 -20.91 -18.36 22.11
C ALA A 840 -21.82 -19.58 21.76
N PRO A 841 -22.44 -19.62 20.57
CA PRO A 841 -23.20 -20.77 20.12
C PRO A 841 -22.41 -22.09 20.20
N ILE A 842 -23.05 -23.17 20.64
CA ILE A 842 -22.37 -24.44 20.96
C ILE A 842 -21.72 -25.06 19.72
N GLU A 843 -22.34 -24.91 18.56
CA GLU A 843 -21.86 -25.36 17.27
C GLU A 843 -20.61 -24.58 16.82
N LEU A 844 -20.53 -23.27 17.11
CA LEU A 844 -19.34 -22.47 16.83
C LEU A 844 -18.19 -22.81 17.79
N GLN A 845 -18.50 -23.15 19.06
CA GLN A 845 -17.52 -23.69 20.00
C GLN A 845 -16.96 -25.04 19.53
N GLY A 846 -17.82 -25.91 19.00
CA GLY A 846 -17.43 -27.20 18.42
C GLY A 846 -16.48 -27.01 17.23
N LEU A 847 -16.87 -26.16 16.28
CA LEU A 847 -16.03 -25.81 15.14
C LEU A 847 -14.68 -25.22 15.55
N LEU A 848 -14.65 -24.31 16.52
CA LEU A 848 -13.42 -23.76 17.06
C LEU A 848 -12.51 -24.86 17.63
N ALA A 849 -13.07 -25.81 18.38
CA ALA A 849 -12.29 -26.92 18.94
C ALA A 849 -11.68 -27.81 17.83
N ASP A 850 -12.44 -28.09 16.77
CA ASP A 850 -11.96 -28.88 15.63
C ASP A 850 -10.86 -28.13 14.85
N MET A 851 -11.03 -26.82 14.63
CA MET A 851 -10.02 -25.98 13.99
C MET A 851 -8.73 -25.86 14.82
N ILE A 852 -8.82 -25.75 16.15
CA ILE A 852 -7.65 -25.79 17.03
C ILE A 852 -6.97 -27.17 16.97
N ALA A 853 -7.74 -28.26 16.91
CA ALA A 853 -7.15 -29.59 16.73
C ALA A 853 -6.42 -29.71 15.38
N ALA A 854 -7.00 -29.15 14.31
CA ALA A 854 -6.39 -29.06 12.99
C ALA A 854 -5.08 -28.25 13.00
N TRP A 855 -5.04 -27.13 13.73
CA TRP A 855 -3.85 -26.30 13.92
C TRP A 855 -2.64 -27.11 14.40
N PHE A 856 -2.86 -28.04 15.34
CA PHE A 856 -1.81 -28.89 15.92
C PHE A 856 -1.69 -30.28 15.27
N SER A 857 -2.37 -30.52 14.14
CA SER A 857 -2.42 -31.84 13.50
C SER A 857 -1.23 -32.13 12.59
N THR A 858 -0.52 -31.10 12.14
CA THR A 858 0.65 -31.20 11.26
C THR A 858 1.96 -31.17 12.08
N PRO A 859 3.12 -31.58 11.51
CA PRO A 859 4.38 -31.63 12.27
C PRO A 859 4.80 -30.29 12.88
N GLU A 860 4.52 -29.20 12.17
CA GLU A 860 4.69 -27.82 12.62
C GLU A 860 3.28 -27.22 12.81
N PRO A 861 2.97 -26.56 13.93
CA PRO A 861 1.63 -26.03 14.18
C PRO A 861 1.28 -24.87 13.24
N GLY A 862 -0.02 -24.66 13.00
CA GLY A 862 -0.52 -23.46 12.33
C GLY A 862 -0.56 -23.51 10.80
N HIS A 863 -0.70 -24.70 10.21
CA HIS A 863 -0.95 -24.81 8.77
C HIS A 863 -2.37 -24.34 8.41
N ILE A 864 -2.48 -23.13 7.84
CA ILE A 864 -3.77 -22.46 7.59
C ILE A 864 -4.63 -23.24 6.61
N GLY A 865 -4.06 -23.87 5.58
CA GLY A 865 -4.80 -24.70 4.64
C GLY A 865 -5.55 -25.85 5.32
N THR A 866 -4.96 -26.49 6.33
CA THR A 866 -5.59 -27.58 7.09
C THR A 866 -6.69 -27.06 8.02
N VAL A 867 -6.51 -25.86 8.59
CA VAL A 867 -7.54 -25.18 9.38
C VAL A 867 -8.73 -24.79 8.50
N MET A 868 -8.47 -24.27 7.30
CA MET A 868 -9.51 -23.91 6.33
C MET A 868 -10.25 -25.14 5.78
N GLU A 869 -9.55 -26.25 5.54
CA GLU A 869 -10.17 -27.53 5.18
C GLU A 869 -11.15 -28.01 6.26
N THR A 870 -10.81 -27.82 7.54
CA THR A 870 -11.70 -28.14 8.67
C THR A 870 -12.89 -27.18 8.78
N LEU A 871 -12.69 -25.89 8.49
CA LEU A 871 -13.77 -24.90 8.48
C LEU A 871 -14.79 -25.17 7.38
N LEU A 872 -14.27 -25.47 6.18
CA LEU A 872 -15.08 -25.65 4.98
C LEU A 872 -15.65 -27.07 4.85
N ASP A 873 -15.04 -28.07 5.49
CA ASP A 873 -15.36 -29.50 5.43
C ASP A 873 -15.98 -29.93 4.08
N PRO A 874 -15.16 -30.04 3.02
CA PRO A 874 -15.67 -30.31 1.67
C PRO A 874 -16.40 -31.65 1.55
N ILE A 875 -16.19 -32.58 2.50
CA ILE A 875 -16.75 -33.93 2.46
C ILE A 875 -18.07 -33.98 3.26
N ASP A 876 -18.11 -33.40 4.45
CA ASP A 876 -19.26 -33.39 5.35
C ASP A 876 -19.76 -31.96 5.60
N GLN A 877 -20.71 -31.53 4.76
CA GLN A 877 -21.29 -30.19 4.77
C GLN A 877 -22.32 -29.97 5.90
N SER A 878 -22.11 -30.59 7.07
CA SER A 878 -22.99 -30.45 8.24
C SER A 878 -22.50 -29.43 9.26
N GLY A 879 -21.27 -28.93 9.10
CA GLY A 879 -20.66 -27.94 9.98
C GLY A 879 -21.29 -26.54 9.91
N PRO A 880 -20.93 -25.63 10.84
CA PRO A 880 -21.54 -24.29 10.93
C PRO A 880 -21.40 -23.44 9.67
N PHE A 881 -20.34 -23.58 8.89
CA PHE A 881 -20.17 -22.87 7.62
C PHE A 881 -21.35 -23.13 6.66
N TRP A 882 -21.90 -24.35 6.66
CA TRP A 882 -22.99 -24.79 5.78
C TRP A 882 -24.38 -24.69 6.41
N ASN A 883 -24.47 -24.25 7.66
CA ASN A 883 -25.73 -24.18 8.36
C ASN A 883 -26.54 -22.97 7.86
N PRO A 884 -27.80 -23.16 7.41
CA PRO A 884 -28.67 -22.07 6.95
C PRO A 884 -28.85 -20.92 7.96
N THR A 885 -28.65 -21.17 9.26
CA THR A 885 -28.66 -20.13 10.30
C THR A 885 -27.59 -19.07 10.10
N TYR A 886 -26.43 -19.42 9.51
CA TYR A 886 -25.31 -18.50 9.33
C TYR A 886 -25.19 -17.95 7.89
N MET A 887 -25.92 -18.52 6.94
CA MET A 887 -25.95 -18.04 5.56
C MET A 887 -26.62 -16.66 5.47
N ARG A 888 -26.01 -15.70 4.74
CA ARG A 888 -26.60 -14.36 4.49
C ARG A 888 -26.88 -13.55 5.73
N THR A 889 -26.08 -13.74 6.76
CA THR A 889 -26.22 -13.02 8.04
C THR A 889 -25.15 -11.95 8.26
N LYS A 890 -23.99 -12.07 7.58
CA LYS A 890 -22.89 -11.13 7.74
C LYS A 890 -22.94 -10.01 6.73
N VAL A 891 -22.80 -8.78 7.22
CA VAL A 891 -22.72 -7.58 6.37
C VAL A 891 -21.37 -7.54 5.67
N LYS A 892 -21.36 -7.27 4.37
CA LYS A 892 -20.15 -7.06 3.57
C LYS A 892 -19.37 -5.84 4.06
N THR A 893 -18.07 -5.97 4.27
CA THR A 893 -17.13 -4.83 4.34
C THR A 893 -17.19 -4.01 3.04
N PRO A 894 -16.65 -2.78 3.02
CA PRO A 894 -16.60 -1.97 1.80
C PRO A 894 -15.92 -2.65 0.61
N VAL A 895 -14.76 -3.30 0.81
CA VAL A 895 -14.04 -4.01 -0.27
C VAL A 895 -14.85 -5.19 -0.80
N GLU A 896 -15.49 -5.97 0.09
CA GLU A 896 -16.35 -7.09 -0.29
C GLU A 896 -17.60 -6.62 -1.04
N PHE A 897 -18.21 -5.51 -0.61
CA PHE A 897 -19.38 -4.93 -1.26
C PHE A 897 -19.06 -4.47 -2.69
N ILE A 898 -17.97 -3.74 -2.87
CA ILE A 898 -17.52 -3.25 -4.18
C ILE A 898 -17.18 -4.43 -5.09
N ASN A 899 -16.31 -5.34 -4.65
CA ASN A 899 -15.89 -6.49 -5.47
C ASN A 899 -17.07 -7.39 -5.83
N THR A 900 -17.96 -7.71 -4.87
CA THR A 900 -19.14 -8.53 -5.16
C THR A 900 -20.07 -7.87 -6.17
N THR A 901 -20.29 -6.57 -6.05
CA THR A 901 -21.15 -5.81 -6.96
C THR A 901 -20.60 -5.80 -8.39
N LEU A 902 -19.29 -5.59 -8.55
CA LEU A 902 -18.63 -5.58 -9.85
C LEU A 902 -18.57 -6.99 -10.47
N ARG A 903 -18.21 -8.01 -9.67
CA ARG A 903 -18.11 -9.41 -10.12
C ARG A 903 -19.44 -9.98 -10.57
N ALA A 904 -20.52 -9.72 -9.83
CA ALA A 904 -21.83 -10.29 -10.12
C ALA A 904 -22.36 -9.93 -11.52
N LEU A 905 -21.93 -8.78 -12.07
CA LEU A 905 -22.30 -8.35 -13.42
C LEU A 905 -21.19 -8.55 -14.47
N GLY A 906 -20.09 -9.22 -14.11
CA GLY A 906 -18.95 -9.43 -15.02
C GLY A 906 -18.31 -8.12 -15.48
N ALA A 907 -18.22 -7.12 -14.58
CA ALA A 907 -17.81 -5.78 -14.95
C ALA A 907 -16.37 -5.72 -15.52
N VAL A 908 -16.18 -4.85 -16.51
CA VAL A 908 -14.85 -4.38 -16.92
C VAL A 908 -14.51 -3.15 -16.08
N ALA A 909 -13.53 -3.27 -15.18
CA ALA A 909 -13.16 -2.25 -14.19
C ALA A 909 -11.66 -1.97 -14.22
N SER A 910 -11.29 -0.70 -14.36
CA SER A 910 -9.90 -0.22 -14.32
C SER A 910 -9.73 1.12 -13.57
N SER A 911 -10.76 1.52 -12.81
CA SER A 911 -10.90 2.86 -12.21
C SER A 911 -9.92 3.17 -11.08
N ASP A 912 -9.50 4.43 -11.00
CA ASP A 912 -8.93 5.05 -9.78
C ASP A 912 -9.96 5.20 -8.67
N ASP A 913 -11.21 5.48 -9.05
CA ASP A 913 -12.20 6.02 -8.12
C ASP A 913 -12.67 4.94 -7.12
N LEU A 914 -12.45 3.66 -7.41
CA LEU A 914 -12.83 2.56 -6.50
C LEU A 914 -12.21 2.70 -5.11
N ALA A 915 -10.95 3.12 -5.04
CA ALA A 915 -10.28 3.40 -3.77
C ALA A 915 -10.98 4.55 -3.01
N ASN A 916 -11.34 5.64 -3.70
CA ASN A 916 -12.09 6.74 -3.10
C ASN A 916 -13.50 6.31 -2.67
N GLN A 917 -14.18 5.46 -3.44
CA GLN A 917 -15.50 4.94 -3.08
C GLN A 917 -15.43 4.07 -1.81
N MET A 918 -14.39 3.24 -1.67
CA MET A 918 -14.14 2.44 -0.47
C MET A 918 -13.85 3.33 0.74
N LYS A 919 -13.00 4.34 0.58
CA LYS A 919 -12.70 5.34 1.60
C LYS A 919 -13.93 6.09 2.07
N ASP A 920 -14.80 6.47 1.13
CA ASP A 920 -16.10 7.10 1.41
C ASP A 920 -17.04 6.21 2.24
N MET A 921 -16.87 4.88 2.17
CA MET A 921 -17.59 3.90 2.98
C MET A 921 -16.89 3.58 4.32
N GLY A 922 -15.70 4.14 4.57
CA GLY A 922 -15.00 4.08 5.86
C GLY A 922 -13.75 3.17 5.89
N MET A 923 -13.31 2.64 4.75
CA MET A 923 -12.14 1.73 4.66
C MET A 923 -11.10 2.31 3.69
N ASP A 924 -9.86 2.47 4.16
CA ASP A 924 -8.75 3.09 3.43
C ASP A 924 -7.50 2.21 3.57
N LEU A 925 -7.48 1.11 2.80
CA LEU A 925 -6.46 0.06 2.89
C LEU A 925 -5.04 0.63 2.76
N PHE A 926 -4.08 0.03 3.46
CA PHE A 926 -2.68 0.48 3.55
C PHE A 926 -2.46 1.87 4.21
N GLN A 927 -3.51 2.51 4.73
CA GLN A 927 -3.45 3.85 5.35
C GLN A 927 -4.01 3.83 6.79
N ARG A 928 -3.95 2.67 7.47
CA ARG A 928 -4.54 2.48 8.79
C ARG A 928 -3.57 2.99 9.87
N ALA A 929 -3.97 4.06 10.56
CA ALA A 929 -3.15 4.66 11.60
C ALA A 929 -3.05 3.80 12.88
N GLU A 930 -4.10 3.01 13.19
CA GLU A 930 -4.15 2.12 14.35
C GLU A 930 -3.81 0.66 13.98
N PRO A 931 -2.95 -0.05 14.75
CA PRO A 931 -2.47 -1.38 14.38
C PRO A 931 -3.49 -2.51 14.58
N ASP A 932 -4.75 -2.18 14.89
CA ASP A 932 -5.84 -3.11 15.16
C ASP A 932 -6.59 -3.58 13.91
N GLY A 933 -6.22 -3.04 12.75
CA GLY A 933 -6.88 -3.31 11.49
C GLY A 933 -8.30 -2.78 11.43
N TYR A 934 -9.00 -3.18 10.38
CA TYR A 934 -10.41 -2.94 10.14
C TYR A 934 -11.26 -4.05 10.76
N SER A 935 -12.42 -3.66 11.29
CA SER A 935 -13.33 -4.61 11.96
C SER A 935 -13.87 -5.67 11.00
N GLU A 936 -13.85 -6.93 11.43
CA GLU A 936 -14.52 -8.04 10.72
C GLU A 936 -16.00 -8.18 11.09
N ILE A 937 -16.48 -7.37 12.04
CA ILE A 937 -17.85 -7.40 12.54
C ILE A 937 -18.75 -6.59 11.62
N GLY A 938 -19.80 -7.22 11.10
CA GLY A 938 -20.64 -6.62 10.06
C GLY A 938 -21.38 -5.36 10.49
N SER A 939 -21.78 -5.27 11.76
CA SER A 939 -22.53 -4.13 12.28
C SER A 939 -21.75 -2.80 12.22
N ASP A 940 -20.43 -2.86 12.23
CA ASP A 940 -19.57 -1.66 12.20
C ASP A 940 -19.59 -0.99 10.82
N TRP A 941 -19.97 -1.73 9.78
CA TRP A 941 -19.96 -1.28 8.39
C TRP A 941 -21.30 -0.74 7.88
N ILE A 942 -22.37 -0.88 8.68
CA ILE A 942 -23.72 -0.48 8.29
C ILE A 942 -24.30 0.57 9.24
N GLY A 943 -24.41 1.79 8.73
CA GLY A 943 -25.05 2.92 9.39
C GLY A 943 -25.71 3.83 8.36
N THR A 944 -26.43 4.86 8.80
CA THR A 944 -27.18 5.76 7.89
C THR A 944 -26.27 6.40 6.83
N THR A 945 -25.05 6.79 7.19
CA THR A 945 -24.09 7.43 6.28
C THR A 945 -23.45 6.43 5.31
N THR A 946 -22.96 5.29 5.82
CA THR A 946 -22.28 4.27 4.98
C THR A 946 -23.27 3.59 4.03
N LEU A 947 -24.52 3.36 4.44
CA LEU A 947 -25.57 2.82 3.58
C LEU A 947 -25.86 3.77 2.40
N LEU A 948 -25.93 5.09 2.64
CA LEU A 948 -26.11 6.06 1.55
C LEU A 948 -24.96 6.01 0.55
N LYS A 949 -23.71 5.86 1.02
CA LYS A 949 -22.53 5.75 0.15
C LYS A 949 -22.56 4.46 -0.68
N ARG A 950 -22.95 3.33 -0.10
CA ARG A 950 -23.18 2.06 -0.80
C ARG A 950 -24.25 2.17 -1.90
N ILE A 951 -25.39 2.79 -1.59
CA ILE A 951 -26.47 3.01 -2.56
C ILE A 951 -26.01 3.93 -3.70
N ASN A 952 -25.27 4.99 -3.38
CA ASN A 952 -24.73 5.90 -4.39
C ASN A 952 -23.74 5.19 -5.33
N PHE A 953 -22.86 4.35 -4.79
CA PHE A 953 -21.95 3.52 -5.58
C PHE A 953 -22.73 2.57 -6.48
N ALA A 954 -23.65 1.78 -5.92
CA ALA A 954 -24.49 0.83 -6.66
C ALA A 954 -25.23 1.50 -7.83
N ARG A 955 -25.83 2.68 -7.60
CA ARG A 955 -26.52 3.44 -8.65
C ARG A 955 -25.57 3.97 -9.72
N ARG A 956 -24.40 4.49 -9.34
CA ARG A 956 -23.39 5.00 -10.30
C ARG A 956 -22.87 3.88 -11.18
N PHE A 957 -22.55 2.74 -10.58
CA PHE A 957 -22.07 1.55 -11.29
C PHE A 957 -23.16 0.97 -12.20
N SER A 958 -24.35 0.68 -11.67
CA SER A 958 -25.40 0.00 -12.44
C SER A 958 -25.83 0.81 -13.67
N SER A 959 -25.83 2.13 -13.60
CA SER A 959 -26.21 3.04 -14.68
C SER A 959 -25.13 3.25 -15.76
N ASN A 960 -23.91 2.70 -15.60
CA ASN A 960 -22.75 2.98 -16.45
C ASN A 960 -22.49 4.48 -16.65
N VAL A 961 -22.81 5.30 -15.64
CA VAL A 961 -22.55 6.75 -15.69
C VAL A 961 -21.05 7.02 -15.69
N ASP A 962 -20.29 6.13 -15.06
CA ASP A 962 -18.83 6.19 -15.03
C ASP A 962 -18.20 5.46 -16.23
N ASN A 963 -17.05 5.96 -16.69
CA ASN A 963 -16.31 5.31 -17.77
C ASN A 963 -15.43 4.17 -17.26
N ASP A 964 -15.19 4.12 -15.96
CA ASP A 964 -14.09 3.36 -15.41
C ASP A 964 -14.46 1.95 -14.94
N TYR A 965 -15.76 1.69 -14.79
CA TYR A 965 -16.33 0.36 -14.56
C TYR A 965 -17.65 0.23 -15.32
N ARG A 966 -17.82 -0.84 -16.09
CA ARG A 966 -19.00 -1.03 -16.94
C ARG A 966 -19.40 -2.48 -17.05
N TRP A 967 -20.70 -2.68 -17.26
CA TRP A 967 -21.31 -3.97 -17.55
C TRP A 967 -22.35 -3.83 -18.67
N GLU A 968 -22.70 -4.93 -19.34
CA GLU A 968 -23.64 -4.91 -20.45
C GLU A 968 -24.90 -5.72 -20.16
N VAL A 969 -26.07 -5.09 -20.33
CA VAL A 969 -27.37 -5.76 -20.14
C VAL A 969 -27.53 -6.94 -21.11
N GLY A 970 -26.96 -6.81 -22.32
CA GLY A 970 -27.01 -7.83 -23.36
C GLY A 970 -26.32 -9.15 -23.00
N ASP A 971 -25.45 -9.17 -21.99
CA ASP A 971 -24.80 -10.40 -21.52
C ASP A 971 -25.76 -11.28 -20.70
N PHE A 972 -26.85 -10.70 -20.18
CA PHE A 972 -27.85 -11.37 -19.33
C PHE A 972 -29.21 -11.50 -20.00
N VAL A 973 -29.64 -10.45 -20.71
CA VAL A 973 -30.98 -10.33 -21.29
C VAL A 973 -30.85 -10.26 -22.80
N ALA A 974 -31.44 -11.23 -23.51
CA ALA A 974 -31.48 -11.24 -24.97
C ALA A 974 -32.36 -10.09 -25.48
N LEU A 975 -31.70 -9.01 -25.93
CA LEU A 975 -32.36 -7.75 -26.31
C LEU A 975 -33.34 -7.89 -27.49
N ASP A 976 -33.27 -8.99 -28.23
CA ASP A 976 -34.17 -9.33 -29.34
C ASP A 976 -35.43 -10.10 -28.92
N GLN A 977 -35.51 -10.61 -27.68
CA GLN A 977 -36.61 -11.47 -27.21
C GLN A 977 -37.80 -10.71 -26.60
N ASN A 978 -37.71 -9.37 -26.46
CA ASN A 978 -38.75 -8.51 -25.86
C ASN A 978 -39.28 -9.04 -24.51
N LEU A 979 -38.35 -9.35 -23.60
CA LEU A 979 -38.67 -9.84 -22.27
C LEU A 979 -39.36 -8.75 -21.44
N GLY A 980 -40.43 -9.14 -20.76
CA GLY A 980 -41.20 -8.31 -19.83
C GLY A 980 -40.54 -8.19 -18.45
N ALA A 981 -41.14 -7.39 -17.56
CA ALA A 981 -40.57 -7.07 -16.25
C ALA A 981 -40.25 -8.30 -15.39
N VAL A 982 -41.18 -9.26 -15.33
CA VAL A 982 -41.03 -10.50 -14.54
C VAL A 982 -39.85 -11.33 -15.05
N GLU A 983 -39.77 -11.54 -16.38
CA GLU A 983 -38.72 -12.36 -16.99
C GLU A 983 -37.34 -11.73 -16.79
N VAL A 984 -37.24 -10.40 -16.85
CA VAL A 984 -35.98 -9.69 -16.55
C VAL A 984 -35.60 -9.82 -15.07
N ILE A 985 -36.57 -9.72 -14.17
CA ILE A 985 -36.32 -9.83 -12.72
C ILE A 985 -35.87 -11.25 -12.36
N ASP A 986 -36.47 -12.28 -12.94
CA ASP A 986 -36.07 -13.67 -12.68
C ASP A 986 -34.62 -13.93 -13.10
N VAL A 987 -34.15 -13.33 -14.22
CA VAL A 987 -32.73 -13.41 -14.62
C VAL A 987 -31.81 -12.81 -13.56
N PHE A 988 -32.13 -11.62 -13.05
CA PHE A 988 -31.26 -10.97 -12.04
C PHE A 988 -31.47 -11.52 -10.62
N ASP A 989 -32.62 -12.10 -10.29
CA ASP A 989 -32.83 -12.88 -9.07
C ASP A 989 -31.94 -14.13 -9.07
N GLU A 990 -31.84 -14.83 -10.20
CA GLU A 990 -30.93 -15.98 -10.33
C GLU A 990 -29.46 -15.57 -10.15
N VAL A 991 -29.03 -14.53 -10.87
CA VAL A 991 -27.63 -14.08 -10.89
C VAL A 991 -27.20 -13.48 -9.55
N LEU A 992 -28.03 -12.61 -8.97
CA LEU A 992 -27.67 -11.84 -7.77
C LEU A 992 -28.04 -12.58 -6.49
N PHE A 993 -29.22 -13.21 -6.45
CA PHE A 993 -29.79 -13.73 -5.22
C PHE A 993 -30.05 -15.24 -5.27
N GLN A 994 -29.63 -15.95 -6.31
CA GLN A 994 -29.83 -17.40 -6.45
C GLN A 994 -31.31 -17.81 -6.27
N ASN A 995 -32.24 -17.01 -6.82
CA ASN A 995 -33.69 -17.22 -6.79
C ASN A 995 -34.33 -17.13 -5.41
N THR A 996 -33.85 -16.22 -4.56
CA THR A 996 -34.30 -16.11 -3.16
C THR A 996 -34.99 -14.79 -2.82
N LEU A 997 -35.20 -13.92 -3.81
CA LEU A 997 -36.09 -12.79 -3.59
C LEU A 997 -37.48 -13.31 -3.26
N THR A 998 -38.10 -12.75 -2.23
CA THR A 998 -39.49 -13.04 -1.90
C THR A 998 -40.41 -12.42 -2.93
N GLU A 999 -41.64 -12.92 -3.02
CA GLU A 999 -42.64 -12.33 -3.91
C GLU A 999 -42.92 -10.86 -3.57
N ALA A 1000 -42.82 -10.48 -2.28
CA ALA A 1000 -42.91 -9.09 -1.85
C ALA A 1000 -41.75 -8.23 -2.38
N GLU A 1001 -40.52 -8.74 -2.35
CA GLU A 1001 -39.35 -8.04 -2.90
C GLU A 1001 -39.44 -7.94 -4.43
N LYS A 1002 -39.80 -9.03 -5.11
CA LYS A 1002 -40.03 -9.04 -6.56
C LYS A 1002 -41.09 -8.02 -6.96
N CYS A 1003 -42.20 -7.93 -6.22
CA CYS A 1003 -43.25 -6.96 -6.46
C CYS A 1003 -42.77 -5.50 -6.32
N ILE A 1004 -41.91 -5.19 -5.35
CA ILE A 1004 -41.32 -3.85 -5.21
C ILE A 1004 -40.41 -3.55 -6.41
N VAL A 1005 -39.64 -4.52 -6.87
CA VAL A 1005 -38.77 -4.37 -8.06
C VAL A 1005 -39.60 -4.21 -9.33
N ILE A 1006 -40.69 -4.98 -9.50
CA ILE A 1006 -41.64 -4.85 -10.62
C ILE A 1006 -42.27 -3.45 -10.61
N ASP A 1007 -42.77 -2.99 -9.46
CA ASP A 1007 -43.36 -1.66 -9.32
C ASP A 1007 -42.34 -0.57 -9.68
N TYR A 1008 -41.09 -0.70 -9.20
CA TYR A 1008 -40.01 0.20 -9.59
C TYR A 1008 -39.73 0.19 -11.10
N LEU A 1009 -39.74 -0.99 -11.73
CA LEU A 1009 -39.45 -1.15 -13.15
C LEU A 1009 -40.59 -0.65 -14.04
N GLU A 1010 -41.83 -0.83 -13.61
CA GLU A 1010 -43.06 -0.52 -14.37
C GLU A 1010 -43.75 0.80 -13.98
N THR A 1011 -43.13 1.64 -13.15
CA THR A 1011 -43.70 2.96 -12.80
C THR A 1011 -42.74 4.13 -12.95
N ASP A 1012 -43.21 5.25 -13.50
CA ASP A 1012 -42.40 6.47 -13.57
C ASP A 1012 -42.24 7.17 -12.20
N LEU A 1013 -41.47 8.26 -12.17
CA LEU A 1013 -41.21 9.03 -10.94
C LEU A 1013 -42.49 9.64 -10.31
N ASP A 1014 -43.59 9.71 -11.06
CA ASP A 1014 -44.90 10.20 -10.60
C ASP A 1014 -45.85 9.04 -10.23
N GLY A 1015 -45.39 7.78 -10.29
CA GLY A 1015 -46.16 6.56 -9.98
C GLY A 1015 -47.17 6.16 -11.06
N LEU A 1016 -47.00 6.67 -12.29
CA LEU A 1016 -47.80 6.29 -13.45
C LEU A 1016 -47.21 5.03 -14.12
N PRO A 1017 -48.07 4.16 -14.69
CA PRO A 1017 -47.59 2.97 -15.38
C PRO A 1017 -46.66 3.30 -16.55
N TRP A 1018 -45.47 2.69 -16.53
CA TRP A 1018 -44.44 2.74 -17.56
C TRP A 1018 -43.98 1.31 -17.85
N PRO A 1019 -44.73 0.54 -18.65
CA PRO A 1019 -44.41 -0.87 -18.91
C PRO A 1019 -43.03 -1.00 -19.58
N LEU A 1020 -42.29 -2.04 -19.19
CA LEU A 1020 -41.01 -2.35 -19.79
C LEU A 1020 -41.21 -2.86 -21.23
N ASP A 1021 -40.68 -2.14 -22.21
CA ASP A 1021 -40.84 -2.42 -23.64
C ASP A 1021 -39.49 -2.29 -24.36
N SER A 1022 -39.00 -3.38 -24.95
CA SER A 1022 -37.70 -3.42 -25.64
C SER A 1022 -37.67 -2.58 -26.92
N THR A 1023 -38.83 -2.18 -27.44
CA THR A 1023 -38.95 -1.35 -28.65
C THR A 1023 -38.86 0.14 -28.36
N VAL A 1024 -38.90 0.55 -27.08
CA VAL A 1024 -38.87 1.95 -26.65
C VAL A 1024 -37.43 2.37 -26.29
N PRO A 1025 -36.97 3.57 -26.72
CA PRO A 1025 -35.68 4.10 -26.29
C PRO A 1025 -35.62 4.21 -24.75
N GLY A 1026 -34.62 3.57 -24.14
CA GLY A 1026 -34.43 3.57 -22.68
C GLY A 1026 -34.66 2.22 -21.99
N TYR A 1027 -35.01 1.15 -22.72
CA TYR A 1027 -35.15 -0.21 -22.15
C TYR A 1027 -33.94 -0.64 -21.32
N GLU A 1028 -32.74 -0.60 -21.88
CA GLU A 1028 -31.51 -0.95 -21.15
C GLU A 1028 -31.24 -0.04 -19.96
N ALA A 1029 -31.43 1.28 -20.12
CA ALA A 1029 -31.23 2.24 -19.04
C ALA A 1029 -32.17 1.93 -17.86
N ARG A 1030 -33.39 1.49 -18.16
CA ARG A 1030 -34.38 1.12 -17.16
C ARG A 1030 -34.01 -0.17 -16.42
N ILE A 1031 -33.49 -1.17 -17.13
CA ILE A 1031 -32.94 -2.39 -16.52
C ILE A 1031 -31.73 -2.04 -15.63
N ARG A 1032 -30.84 -1.16 -16.10
CA ARG A 1032 -29.70 -0.67 -15.33
C ARG A 1032 -30.09 0.02 -14.03
N ASP A 1033 -31.13 0.85 -14.05
CA ASP A 1033 -31.68 1.50 -12.86
C ASP A 1033 -32.26 0.47 -11.88
N MET A 1034 -32.99 -0.54 -12.39
CA MET A 1034 -33.54 -1.64 -11.58
C MET A 1034 -32.44 -2.47 -10.92
N VAL A 1035 -31.37 -2.83 -11.62
CA VAL A 1035 -30.24 -3.54 -11.03
C VAL A 1035 -29.58 -2.71 -9.91
N GLY A 1036 -29.45 -1.39 -10.11
CA GLY A 1036 -28.99 -0.47 -9.06
C GLY A 1036 -29.90 -0.47 -7.84
N PHE A 1037 -31.22 -0.54 -8.05
CA PHE A 1037 -32.19 -0.69 -6.97
C PHE A 1037 -32.07 -2.06 -6.27
N MET A 1038 -31.87 -3.16 -7.00
CA MET A 1038 -31.66 -4.49 -6.43
C MET A 1038 -30.41 -4.54 -5.54
N PHE A 1039 -29.31 -3.88 -5.94
CA PHE A 1039 -28.12 -3.73 -5.09
C PHE A 1039 -28.33 -2.88 -3.84
N SER A 1040 -29.39 -2.07 -3.80
CA SER A 1040 -29.78 -1.30 -2.62
C SER A 1040 -30.66 -2.10 -1.64
N LEU A 1041 -31.12 -3.29 -2.02
CA LEU A 1041 -31.91 -4.14 -1.15
C LEU A 1041 -31.09 -4.58 0.07
N PRO A 1042 -31.75 -4.76 1.24
CA PRO A 1042 -31.08 -5.28 2.43
C PRO A 1042 -30.31 -6.56 2.17
N ARG A 1043 -30.89 -7.52 1.42
CA ARG A 1043 -30.26 -8.80 1.09
C ARG A 1043 -28.90 -8.66 0.41
N TRP A 1044 -28.71 -7.67 -0.45
CA TRP A 1044 -27.43 -7.49 -1.15
C TRP A 1044 -26.30 -7.04 -0.20
N GLN A 1045 -26.66 -6.42 0.93
CA GLN A 1045 -25.68 -5.99 1.93
C GLN A 1045 -25.05 -7.17 2.68
N PHE A 1046 -25.69 -8.34 2.69
CA PHE A 1046 -25.25 -9.53 3.41
C PHE A 1046 -24.58 -10.57 2.50
N GLN A 1047 -23.66 -11.37 3.03
CA GLN A 1047 -22.96 -12.47 2.35
C GLN A 1047 -23.54 -13.82 2.70
#